data_AF-A0AAI9UBW7-F1
#
_entry.id   AF-A0AAI9UBW7-F1
#
_cell.length_a   1.000
_cell.length_b   1.000
_cell.length_c   1.000
_cell.angle_alpha   90.00
_cell.angle_beta   90.00
_cell.angle_gamma   90.00
#
_symmetry.space_group_name_H-M   'P 1'
#
loop_
_entity.id
_entity.type
_entity.pdbx_description
1 polymer ?
#
loop_
_entity_poly.entity_id
_entity_poly.type
_entity_poly.pdbx_seq_one_letter_code
_entity_poly.pdbx_strand_id
1 'polypeptide(L)'
;MRSLRALTASLLAAQYVAADAFAADEVQKPVGVSSSSYPTSQDGPGSSSPKSSDDGGPSSWYARLNYSSPAPHLFASAYGLLQQWSNTVFPNGHTMAAVEVPAFTLFYHGRMDEEDVPSPEWLAFDIEMAYGIMGSTRQSFMLTYQTTRPVKALYFDGESAALMGLGQLDTQMLHLYGNVSGPGSNGGGPWRGLEPEYERAMGLCDWLLEKGLRGPGWGFEGVVRMNTGFEMIWCDFGGGGSLRLVGRGNVTAPQLKQDDGGEKATERDEVKGDVKKAGGRVRDEEGVPTSVYPLPPQPTLTDRPVSPSRPPMPPNWRGIMGPAEREPFLQTQGWGWFASATWHYGSNGLGQGKGETRARVLGCGITSWYADRFWGSVAEEERARLNLTAEGYWSDRKSVGNRSEALAKLGRRRRMHHLENVTAEAAAGMRWETEVMLRDALVGEGGCSGMEWVSSMGEIVQRTAGHLMVMEEGARFGGDGSDWSNVTAVREWLYKLRGQSHMFLVSFLEYPREIDRQTWDVQGTLFAETYSRCRYRYTRLMVDLPLSVRERELREAVEEVMGGICSVLLEVGFGVERAWYDLERGETSELKAASEIWADGVRRLRAWVGWEGEFIRCRDVCGWDERCYIPMWPLLRSMWGGRRPRPPPEGGPGNGTEPGYGRPPPPPPYRGRGPGYGGNHTGPPGRGMPGRSPIWMGDETDLWEPKCVKMEDIMPRTRGD
;
A
#
# COMPACT_ATOMS: atom_id res chain seq x y z
N MET A 1 34.65 42.02 32.80
CA MET A 1 35.11 42.36 31.43
C MET A 1 33.88 42.68 30.57
N ARG A 2 34.01 43.43 29.46
CA ARG A 2 32.87 44.00 28.71
C ARG A 2 32.78 43.48 27.27
N SER A 3 31.54 43.38 26.79
CA SER A 3 31.10 43.48 25.38
C SER A 3 31.57 42.42 24.38
N LEU A 4 30.62 41.59 23.95
CA LEU A 4 30.67 40.84 22.69
C LEU A 4 29.34 41.07 21.94
N ARG A 5 29.30 42.10 21.10
CA ARG A 5 28.22 42.44 20.14
C ARG A 5 28.81 43.25 18.99
N ALA A 6 28.11 43.20 17.86
CA ALA A 6 28.41 43.85 16.57
C ALA A 6 29.59 43.25 15.77
N LEU A 7 29.25 42.56 14.67
CA LEU A 7 29.71 42.93 13.33
C LEU A 7 28.73 42.33 12.30
N THR A 8 28.17 43.19 11.46
CA THR A 8 27.16 42.84 10.44
C THR A 8 27.58 43.43 9.10
N ALA A 9 27.29 42.69 8.02
CA ALA A 9 27.26 43.14 6.62
C ALA A 9 28.54 43.75 6.02
N SER A 10 29.06 43.08 4.98
CA SER A 10 29.40 43.69 3.68
C SER A 10 29.99 42.66 2.72
N LEU A 11 29.37 42.45 1.56
CA LEU A 11 30.02 42.35 0.24
C LEU A 11 28.98 42.01 -0.84
N LEU A 12 28.83 42.89 -1.82
CA LEU A 12 28.01 42.70 -3.01
C LEU A 12 28.60 43.52 -4.16
N ALA A 13 28.52 42.98 -5.38
CA ALA A 13 28.80 43.61 -6.68
C ALA A 13 30.22 44.16 -6.98
N ALA A 14 30.85 43.54 -7.99
CA ALA A 14 31.67 44.19 -9.03
C ALA A 14 31.52 43.37 -10.34
N GLN A 15 31.68 43.97 -11.51
CA GLN A 15 31.19 43.42 -12.79
C GLN A 15 32.07 43.73 -14.02
N TYR A 16 32.07 42.80 -14.99
CA TYR A 16 32.34 42.91 -16.44
C TYR A 16 33.60 43.61 -17.01
N VAL A 17 34.18 42.97 -18.05
CA VAL A 17 34.51 43.52 -19.40
C VAL A 17 34.72 42.31 -20.35
N ALA A 18 34.62 42.49 -21.68
CA ALA A 18 34.57 41.40 -22.69
C ALA A 18 35.23 41.78 -24.05
N ALA A 19 34.96 40.99 -25.12
CA ALA A 19 35.38 41.13 -26.55
C ALA A 19 36.81 40.60 -26.87
N ASP A 20 37.16 40.08 -28.06
CA ASP A 20 36.47 39.69 -29.33
C ASP A 20 37.46 38.87 -30.22
N ALA A 21 37.19 38.21 -31.36
CA ALA A 21 36.00 37.77 -32.13
C ALA A 21 36.42 36.72 -33.21
N PHE A 22 35.55 36.45 -34.22
CA PHE A 22 35.70 35.60 -35.43
C PHE A 22 35.68 34.07 -35.21
N ALA A 23 34.66 33.27 -35.59
CA ALA A 23 33.75 33.17 -36.76
C ALA A 23 34.31 32.27 -37.89
N ALA A 24 33.55 31.33 -38.47
CA ALA A 24 32.08 31.11 -38.45
C ALA A 24 31.74 29.58 -38.29
N ASP A 25 30.56 28.99 -38.60
CA ASP A 25 29.40 29.46 -39.38
C ASP A 25 28.05 28.69 -39.14
N GLU A 26 27.06 29.01 -39.97
CA GLU A 26 25.69 28.51 -40.24
C GLU A 26 25.34 26.99 -40.10
N VAL A 27 24.08 26.53 -39.87
CA VAL A 27 22.77 27.22 -39.59
C VAL A 27 21.74 26.29 -38.91
N GLN A 28 21.06 26.77 -37.85
CA GLN A 28 19.58 26.84 -37.67
C GLN A 28 19.25 27.52 -36.33
N LYS A 29 18.09 28.22 -36.23
CA LYS A 29 17.77 29.13 -35.12
C LYS A 29 16.56 28.68 -34.27
N PRO A 30 16.56 28.96 -32.95
CA PRO A 30 15.40 28.74 -32.08
C PRO A 30 14.33 29.83 -32.24
N VAL A 31 13.10 29.54 -31.78
CA VAL A 31 11.99 30.51 -31.69
C VAL A 31 12.15 31.38 -30.43
N GLY A 32 11.82 32.67 -30.55
CA GLY A 32 12.16 33.69 -29.55
C GLY A 32 11.18 33.83 -28.38
N VAL A 33 11.69 34.48 -27.32
CA VAL A 33 10.92 34.90 -26.14
C VAL A 33 9.92 36.01 -26.52
N SER A 34 8.67 35.88 -26.06
CA SER A 34 7.73 37.00 -25.95
C SER A 34 7.39 37.27 -24.48
N SER A 35 7.25 38.54 -24.13
CA SER A 35 6.96 38.97 -22.76
C SER A 35 5.49 38.72 -22.39
N SER A 36 5.24 37.83 -21.42
CA SER A 36 3.95 37.74 -20.72
C SER A 36 3.99 38.52 -19.41
N SER A 37 2.91 39.26 -19.14
CA SER A 37 2.76 40.12 -17.97
C SER A 37 2.43 39.33 -16.71
N TYR A 38 3.09 39.65 -15.58
CA TYR A 38 2.65 39.23 -14.25
C TYR A 38 1.25 39.80 -13.91
N PRO A 39 0.26 38.97 -13.55
CA PRO A 39 -0.92 39.43 -12.83
C PRO A 39 -0.62 39.46 -11.32
N THR A 40 -0.39 40.64 -10.75
CA THR A 40 -0.32 40.82 -9.30
C THR A 40 -1.72 40.82 -8.70
N SER A 41 -2.20 39.66 -8.24
CA SER A 41 -3.39 39.57 -7.39
C SER A 41 -3.03 39.87 -5.93
N GLN A 42 -2.94 41.15 -5.59
CA GLN A 42 -3.23 41.57 -4.22
C GLN A 42 -4.74 41.54 -4.03
N ASP A 43 -5.24 40.63 -3.20
CA ASP A 43 -6.48 40.84 -2.45
C ASP A 43 -6.47 39.94 -1.21
N GLY A 44 -6.96 40.48 -0.09
CA GLY A 44 -7.01 39.75 1.20
C GLY A 44 -8.25 38.86 1.32
N PRO A 45 -8.30 37.95 2.31
CA PRO A 45 -9.46 37.09 2.54
C PRO A 45 -10.66 37.90 3.08
N GLY A 46 -11.43 38.49 2.17
CA GLY A 46 -12.72 39.12 2.47
C GLY A 46 -13.75 38.07 2.89
N SER A 47 -14.27 38.17 4.11
CA SER A 47 -15.25 37.23 4.65
C SER A 47 -16.55 37.26 3.86
N SER A 48 -16.87 36.18 3.14
CA SER A 48 -18.16 35.98 2.48
C SER A 48 -18.85 34.73 3.02
N SER A 49 -19.94 34.92 3.77
CA SER A 49 -20.74 33.81 4.30
C SER A 49 -21.49 33.12 3.13
N PRO A 50 -21.56 31.77 3.08
CA PRO A 50 -22.33 31.07 2.06
C PRO A 50 -23.81 31.47 2.13
N LYS A 51 -24.39 31.85 0.98
CA LYS A 51 -25.84 32.05 0.87
C LYS A 51 -26.52 30.70 0.72
N SER A 52 -27.46 30.40 1.61
CA SER A 52 -28.29 29.20 1.57
C SER A 52 -29.24 29.22 0.37
N SER A 53 -29.19 28.17 -0.45
CA SER A 53 -30.32 27.73 -1.28
C SER A 53 -31.17 26.77 -0.44
N ASP A 54 -32.46 27.08 -0.26
CA ASP A 54 -33.37 26.31 0.60
C ASP A 54 -33.67 24.92 0.04
N ASP A 55 -33.53 23.90 0.89
CA ASP A 55 -34.34 22.67 0.82
C ASP A 55 -34.48 22.13 2.26
N GLY A 56 -35.72 21.84 2.68
CA GLY A 56 -36.12 22.01 4.08
C GLY A 56 -35.73 20.91 5.06
N GLY A 57 -34.77 21.19 5.96
CA GLY A 57 -34.47 20.38 7.15
C GLY A 57 -33.08 20.69 7.74
N PRO A 58 -32.80 20.34 9.01
CA PRO A 58 -31.44 20.43 9.54
C PRO A 58 -30.57 19.40 8.82
N SER A 59 -29.77 19.85 7.85
CA SER A 59 -28.94 18.96 7.03
C SER A 59 -27.84 18.33 7.88
N SER A 60 -28.04 17.07 8.27
CA SER A 60 -27.12 16.27 9.07
C SER A 60 -25.68 16.32 8.54
N TRP A 61 -24.68 16.29 9.44
CA TRP A 61 -23.28 16.41 9.06
C TRP A 61 -22.80 15.23 8.20
N TYR A 62 -23.36 14.01 8.38
CA TYR A 62 -23.01 12.89 7.49
C TYR A 62 -23.47 13.09 6.04
N ALA A 63 -24.47 13.97 5.80
CA ALA A 63 -24.91 14.33 4.46
C ALA A 63 -24.00 15.39 3.80
N ARG A 64 -23.09 16.00 4.58
CA ARG A 64 -22.12 17.02 4.13
C ARG A 64 -20.72 16.44 3.88
N LEU A 65 -20.55 15.12 3.90
CA LEU A 65 -19.28 14.46 3.59
C LEU A 65 -19.00 14.55 2.08
N ASN A 66 -17.92 15.27 1.70
CA ASN A 66 -17.49 15.43 0.32
C ASN A 66 -16.68 14.22 -0.15
N TYR A 67 -17.31 13.28 -0.85
CA TYR A 67 -16.64 12.06 -1.36
C TYR A 67 -15.71 12.33 -2.54
N SER A 68 -15.81 13.50 -3.20
CA SER A 68 -14.85 13.96 -4.22
C SER A 68 -13.59 14.59 -3.62
N SER A 69 -13.46 14.68 -2.29
CA SER A 69 -12.27 15.25 -1.64
C SER A 69 -11.03 14.36 -1.79
N PRO A 70 -9.85 14.93 -2.10
CA PRO A 70 -8.59 14.20 -2.07
C PRO A 70 -8.15 13.80 -0.65
N ALA A 71 -8.58 14.55 0.38
CA ALA A 71 -8.01 14.46 1.73
C ALA A 71 -8.07 13.05 2.35
N PRO A 72 -9.19 12.29 2.29
CA PRO A 72 -9.22 10.90 2.75
C PRO A 72 -8.22 9.99 2.03
N HIS A 73 -7.99 10.20 0.72
CA HIS A 73 -7.10 9.37 -0.09
C HIS A 73 -5.62 9.67 0.19
N LEU A 74 -5.27 10.96 0.30
CA LEU A 74 -3.95 11.41 0.73
C LEU A 74 -3.62 10.88 2.14
N PHE A 75 -4.52 11.11 3.10
CA PHE A 75 -4.38 10.61 4.47
C PHE A 75 -4.18 9.08 4.50
N ALA A 76 -5.07 8.31 3.85
CA ALA A 76 -5.04 6.85 3.90
C ALA A 76 -3.88 6.22 3.10
N SER A 77 -3.19 6.98 2.25
CA SER A 77 -1.97 6.55 1.53
C SER A 77 -0.73 6.91 2.34
N ALA A 78 -0.64 8.13 2.88
CA ALA A 78 0.44 8.55 3.78
C ALA A 78 0.49 7.72 5.08
N TYR A 79 -0.65 7.37 5.67
CA TYR A 79 -0.74 6.39 6.76
C TYR A 79 -0.27 4.99 6.31
N GLY A 80 -0.70 4.53 5.13
CA GLY A 80 -0.44 3.19 4.61
C GLY A 80 1.03 2.92 4.21
N LEU A 81 1.91 3.91 4.26
CA LEU A 81 3.32 3.74 3.95
C LEU A 81 3.96 2.67 4.85
N LEU A 82 4.72 1.75 4.23
CA LEU A 82 5.39 0.63 4.88
C LEU A 82 4.46 -0.41 5.53
N GLN A 83 3.16 -0.45 5.20
CA GLN A 83 2.21 -1.43 5.73
C GLN A 83 1.72 -2.41 4.65
N GLN A 84 2.02 -3.71 4.80
CA GLN A 84 1.64 -4.74 3.82
C GLN A 84 0.13 -4.82 3.61
N TRP A 85 -0.67 -4.79 4.69
CA TRP A 85 -2.13 -5.00 4.60
C TRP A 85 -2.80 -3.81 3.90
N SER A 86 -2.46 -2.59 4.30
CA SER A 86 -2.97 -1.35 3.70
C SER A 86 -2.68 -1.29 2.19
N ASN A 87 -1.49 -1.72 1.76
CA ASN A 87 -1.09 -1.71 0.36
C ASN A 87 -1.68 -2.89 -0.44
N THR A 88 -1.74 -4.13 0.08
CA THR A 88 -2.48 -5.22 -0.62
C THR A 88 -3.97 -4.91 -0.77
N VAL A 89 -4.57 -4.23 0.21
CA VAL A 89 -5.98 -3.78 0.13
C VAL A 89 -6.14 -2.60 -0.84
N PHE A 90 -5.11 -1.79 -1.09
CA PHE A 90 -5.10 -0.68 -2.06
C PHE A 90 -3.82 -0.67 -2.92
N PRO A 91 -3.71 -1.58 -3.92
CA PRO A 91 -2.42 -1.97 -4.49
C PRO A 91 -1.80 -1.00 -5.50
N ASN A 92 -2.46 0.12 -5.83
CA ASN A 92 -2.04 1.03 -6.89
C ASN A 92 -1.29 2.21 -6.24
N GLY A 93 0.03 2.22 -6.31
CA GLY A 93 0.84 3.24 -5.62
C GLY A 93 0.62 4.66 -6.14
N HIS A 94 0.30 5.60 -5.25
CA HIS A 94 0.08 7.02 -5.53
C HIS A 94 0.94 7.96 -4.64
N THR A 95 1.76 7.42 -3.74
CA THR A 95 2.61 8.18 -2.84
C THR A 95 4.04 7.64 -2.86
N MET A 96 4.99 8.57 -2.97
CA MET A 96 6.42 8.30 -2.90
C MET A 96 6.99 8.94 -1.64
N ALA A 97 7.93 8.28 -0.99
CA ALA A 97 8.51 8.77 0.26
C ALA A 97 10.04 8.62 0.31
N ALA A 98 10.71 9.51 1.03
CA ALA A 98 12.07 9.28 1.47
C ALA A 98 12.03 8.45 2.76
N VAL A 99 12.66 7.27 2.75
CA VAL A 99 12.80 6.43 3.93
C VAL A 99 14.26 6.33 4.37
N GLU A 100 14.46 6.05 5.65
CA GLU A 100 15.75 5.81 6.26
C GLU A 100 15.77 4.42 6.92
N VAL A 101 16.72 3.60 6.49
CA VAL A 101 17.02 2.28 7.04
C VAL A 101 18.11 2.45 8.11
N PRO A 102 17.91 1.99 9.36
CA PRO A 102 18.92 2.13 10.42
C PRO A 102 20.23 1.41 10.11
N ALA A 103 21.30 1.82 10.81
CA ALA A 103 22.55 1.08 10.86
C ALA A 103 22.35 -0.34 11.40
N PHE A 104 23.19 -1.28 10.95
CA PHE A 104 23.20 -2.68 11.36
C PHE A 104 21.95 -3.49 11.00
N THR A 105 21.09 -2.96 10.12
CA THR A 105 19.94 -3.66 9.53
C THR A 105 20.42 -4.80 8.63
N LEU A 106 19.85 -5.99 8.79
CA LEU A 106 20.13 -7.17 7.96
C LEU A 106 19.27 -7.20 6.70
N PHE A 107 19.86 -7.71 5.63
CA PHE A 107 19.26 -7.89 4.31
C PHE A 107 19.66 -9.25 3.72
N TYR A 108 18.82 -9.81 2.86
CA TYR A 108 18.98 -11.17 2.33
C TYR A 108 18.86 -11.20 0.80
N HIS A 109 19.78 -11.91 0.14
CA HIS A 109 19.77 -12.11 -1.31
C HIS A 109 20.01 -13.58 -1.63
N GLY A 110 19.09 -14.21 -2.37
CA GLY A 110 19.18 -15.60 -2.79
C GLY A 110 19.77 -15.74 -4.19
N ARG A 111 20.81 -16.56 -4.37
CA ARG A 111 21.40 -16.89 -5.68
C ARG A 111 21.23 -18.36 -6.03
N MET A 112 21.31 -18.67 -7.33
CA MET A 112 21.36 -20.04 -7.84
C MET A 112 22.76 -20.45 -8.35
N ASP A 113 23.79 -19.72 -7.93
CA ASP A 113 25.15 -19.81 -8.44
C ASP A 113 26.19 -19.26 -7.43
N GLU A 114 27.47 -19.48 -7.72
CA GLU A 114 28.61 -19.05 -6.90
C GLU A 114 29.22 -17.70 -7.33
N GLU A 115 28.63 -16.98 -8.29
CA GLU A 115 29.14 -15.67 -8.75
C GLU A 115 28.90 -14.58 -7.69
N ASP A 116 29.55 -13.42 -7.88
CA ASP A 116 29.29 -12.22 -7.09
C ASP A 116 28.00 -11.50 -7.53
N VAL A 117 27.55 -10.57 -6.71
CA VAL A 117 26.32 -9.79 -6.94
C VAL A 117 26.60 -8.61 -7.88
N PRO A 118 25.80 -8.43 -8.95
CA PRO A 118 25.91 -7.28 -9.86
C PRO A 118 25.36 -5.99 -9.20
N SER A 119 25.22 -4.90 -9.95
CA SER A 119 24.55 -3.69 -9.47
C SER A 119 23.76 -3.02 -10.61
N PRO A 120 22.51 -2.60 -10.39
CA PRO A 120 21.70 -2.81 -9.18
C PRO A 120 21.27 -4.28 -9.00
N GLU A 121 20.92 -4.68 -7.77
CA GLU A 121 20.42 -6.02 -7.45
C GLU A 121 19.50 -5.98 -6.21
N TRP A 122 18.63 -6.98 -6.03
CA TRP A 122 17.57 -6.98 -5.03
C TRP A 122 18.00 -7.57 -3.68
N LEU A 123 17.64 -6.86 -2.61
CA LEU A 123 17.75 -7.29 -1.21
C LEU A 123 16.35 -7.43 -0.59
N ALA A 124 15.98 -8.61 -0.12
CA ALA A 124 14.79 -8.77 0.72
C ALA A 124 15.10 -8.33 2.16
N PHE A 125 14.13 -7.72 2.83
CA PHE A 125 14.24 -7.44 4.28
C PHE A 125 14.19 -8.75 5.10
N ASP A 126 13.53 -9.79 4.60
CA ASP A 126 13.36 -11.10 5.27
C ASP A 126 14.02 -12.25 4.51
N ILE A 127 14.58 -13.21 5.27
CA ILE A 127 15.24 -14.39 4.71
C ILE A 127 14.24 -15.34 4.06
N GLU A 128 13.01 -15.41 4.58
CA GLU A 128 11.92 -16.23 4.07
C GLU A 128 11.41 -15.73 2.71
N MET A 129 11.45 -14.42 2.45
CA MET A 129 11.18 -13.84 1.13
C MET A 129 12.31 -14.17 0.14
N ALA A 130 13.58 -13.95 0.51
CA ALA A 130 14.72 -14.28 -0.35
C ALA A 130 14.79 -15.79 -0.69
N TYR A 131 14.54 -16.66 0.29
CA TYR A 131 14.46 -18.11 0.10
C TYR A 131 13.18 -18.49 -0.67
N GLY A 132 12.07 -17.80 -0.42
CA GLY A 132 10.82 -17.86 -1.17
C GLY A 132 10.98 -17.68 -2.68
N ILE A 133 11.77 -16.69 -3.08
CA ILE A 133 11.98 -16.31 -4.48
C ILE A 133 13.06 -17.18 -5.16
N MET A 134 14.13 -17.59 -4.45
CA MET A 134 15.35 -18.15 -5.08
C MET A 134 15.88 -19.47 -4.48
N GLY A 135 15.32 -19.95 -3.36
CA GLY A 135 15.75 -21.17 -2.66
C GLY A 135 15.17 -22.49 -3.20
N SER A 136 15.35 -23.57 -2.43
CA SER A 136 14.86 -24.94 -2.71
C SER A 136 15.19 -25.49 -4.11
N THR A 137 16.33 -25.09 -4.68
CA THR A 137 16.83 -25.63 -5.95
C THR A 137 18.03 -26.56 -5.74
N ARG A 138 18.57 -27.14 -6.81
CA ARG A 138 19.77 -28.01 -6.76
C ARG A 138 21.08 -27.24 -6.54
N GLN A 139 21.02 -25.91 -6.54
CA GLN A 139 22.13 -25.02 -6.27
C GLN A 139 21.52 -23.73 -5.72
N SER A 140 21.44 -23.58 -4.40
CA SER A 140 20.86 -22.43 -3.71
C SER A 140 21.87 -21.84 -2.73
N PHE A 141 22.10 -20.53 -2.81
CA PHE A 141 22.94 -19.78 -1.88
C PHE A 141 22.16 -18.66 -1.24
N MET A 142 22.43 -18.39 0.04
CA MET A 142 21.91 -17.23 0.77
C MET A 142 23.07 -16.31 1.12
N LEU A 143 22.99 -15.07 0.64
CA LEU A 143 23.91 -14.00 0.97
C LEU A 143 23.22 -13.09 1.98
N THR A 144 23.83 -12.90 3.14
CA THR A 144 23.36 -12.00 4.20
C THR A 144 24.21 -10.75 4.20
N TYR A 145 23.58 -9.61 3.95
CA TYR A 145 24.19 -8.29 4.00
C TYR A 145 23.75 -7.55 5.27
N GLN A 146 24.54 -6.55 5.68
CA GLN A 146 24.23 -5.68 6.80
C GLN A 146 24.59 -4.22 6.47
N THR A 147 23.74 -3.25 6.84
CA THR A 147 24.08 -1.82 6.72
C THR A 147 25.14 -1.43 7.75
N THR A 148 26.12 -0.61 7.35
CA THR A 148 27.23 -0.17 8.24
C THR A 148 26.94 1.16 8.95
N ARG A 149 25.92 1.90 8.48
CA ARG A 149 25.43 3.18 8.99
C ARG A 149 23.96 3.38 8.58
N PRO A 150 23.26 4.45 8.96
CA PRO A 150 21.95 4.76 8.39
C PRO A 150 22.04 5.03 6.88
N VAL A 151 21.08 4.50 6.14
CA VAL A 151 21.00 4.56 4.67
C VAL A 151 19.65 5.16 4.29
N LYS A 152 19.63 6.12 3.36
CA LYS A 152 18.37 6.62 2.81
C LYS A 152 18.00 5.86 1.55
N ALA A 153 16.70 5.68 1.31
CA ALA A 153 16.15 5.06 0.12
C ALA A 153 14.87 5.78 -0.35
N LEU A 154 14.54 5.66 -1.62
CA LEU A 154 13.26 6.09 -2.16
C LEU A 154 12.23 4.95 -1.98
N TYR A 155 11.04 5.22 -1.49
CA TYR A 155 9.96 4.25 -1.33
C TYR A 155 8.77 4.58 -2.25
N PHE A 156 8.15 3.54 -2.81
CA PHE A 156 6.90 3.59 -3.59
C PHE A 156 5.81 2.80 -2.85
N ASP A 157 4.65 3.40 -2.54
CA ASP A 157 3.52 2.69 -1.93
C ASP A 157 2.74 1.80 -2.93
N GLY A 158 1.65 1.17 -2.47
CA GLY A 158 0.97 0.10 -3.19
C GLY A 158 1.77 -1.21 -3.24
N GLU A 159 1.34 -2.17 -4.07
CA GLU A 159 2.13 -3.37 -4.37
C GLU A 159 3.14 -3.06 -5.49
N SER A 160 4.01 -2.08 -5.27
CA SER A 160 4.97 -1.50 -6.22
C SER A 160 6.07 -2.47 -6.72
N ALA A 161 6.07 -3.72 -6.28
CA ALA A 161 6.90 -4.82 -6.80
C ALA A 161 6.08 -6.00 -7.36
N ALA A 162 4.75 -5.86 -7.52
CA ALA A 162 3.91 -6.88 -8.14
C ALA A 162 3.94 -6.76 -9.67
N LEU A 163 4.44 -7.79 -10.35
CA LEU A 163 4.77 -7.74 -11.78
C LEU A 163 3.56 -7.89 -12.72
N MET A 164 2.34 -7.82 -12.20
CA MET A 164 1.08 -7.89 -12.95
C MET A 164 -0.08 -7.31 -12.13
N GLY A 165 -1.13 -6.90 -12.83
CA GLY A 165 -2.34 -6.31 -12.26
C GLY A 165 -2.79 -5.12 -13.12
N LEU A 166 -3.39 -4.14 -12.46
CA LEU A 166 -3.79 -2.85 -13.01
C LEU A 166 -3.38 -1.79 -11.98
N GLY A 167 -2.50 -0.84 -12.32
CA GLY A 167 -2.11 0.27 -11.44
C GLY A 167 -0.84 0.10 -10.58
N GLN A 168 -0.38 -1.12 -10.31
CA GLN A 168 0.67 -1.40 -9.30
C GLN A 168 2.00 -0.67 -9.59
N LEU A 169 2.39 -0.61 -10.87
CA LEU A 169 3.66 -0.03 -11.29
C LEU A 169 3.53 1.44 -11.73
N ASP A 170 2.31 1.97 -11.93
CA ASP A 170 2.01 3.21 -12.65
C ASP A 170 2.91 4.39 -12.24
N THR A 171 3.07 4.64 -10.94
CA THR A 171 3.89 5.73 -10.42
C THR A 171 5.38 5.57 -10.80
N GLN A 172 5.94 4.35 -10.80
CA GLN A 172 7.32 4.14 -11.26
C GLN A 172 7.43 4.25 -12.79
N MET A 173 6.40 3.83 -13.53
CA MET A 173 6.39 3.94 -15.00
C MET A 173 6.36 5.40 -15.44
N LEU A 174 5.51 6.23 -14.82
CA LEU A 174 5.45 7.67 -15.08
C LEU A 174 6.74 8.38 -14.69
N HIS A 175 7.32 8.03 -13.54
CA HIS A 175 8.58 8.60 -13.07
C HIS A 175 9.77 8.31 -14.01
N LEU A 176 9.79 7.15 -14.68
CA LEU A 176 10.86 6.73 -15.58
C LEU A 176 10.63 7.12 -17.06
N TYR A 177 9.42 6.91 -17.57
CA TYR A 177 9.10 6.94 -19.00
C TYR A 177 8.08 8.03 -19.39
N GLY A 178 7.55 8.79 -18.42
CA GLY A 178 6.51 9.79 -18.65
C GLY A 178 5.16 9.23 -19.08
N ASN A 179 4.95 7.91 -18.97
CA ASN A 179 3.70 7.21 -19.31
C ASN A 179 3.63 5.85 -18.61
N VAL A 180 2.43 5.26 -18.45
CA VAL A 180 2.27 3.93 -17.81
C VAL A 180 2.55 2.72 -18.72
N SER A 181 2.69 2.92 -20.04
CA SER A 181 2.92 1.81 -20.99
C SER A 181 4.35 1.26 -20.95
N GLY A 182 5.33 2.07 -20.52
CA GLY A 182 6.68 1.61 -20.19
C GLY A 182 7.59 1.30 -21.38
N PRO A 183 8.64 0.47 -21.18
CA PRO A 183 9.59 0.12 -22.22
C PRO A 183 8.91 -0.72 -23.31
N GLY A 184 8.96 -0.23 -24.55
CA GLY A 184 8.13 -0.75 -25.65
C GLY A 184 8.36 -2.24 -25.96
N SER A 185 7.27 -2.96 -26.26
CA SER A 185 7.28 -4.38 -26.63
C SER A 185 7.81 -4.63 -28.05
N ASN A 186 8.98 -4.08 -28.38
CA ASN A 186 9.65 -4.27 -29.66
C ASN A 186 10.15 -5.72 -29.80
N GLY A 187 9.33 -6.57 -30.42
CA GLY A 187 9.65 -7.96 -30.79
C GLY A 187 9.59 -9.00 -29.66
N GLY A 188 9.82 -8.61 -28.42
CA GLY A 188 9.69 -9.49 -27.25
C GLY A 188 8.22 -9.76 -26.89
N GLY A 189 7.79 -11.01 -26.96
CA GLY A 189 6.48 -11.46 -26.45
C GLY A 189 6.41 -11.53 -24.91
N PRO A 190 5.42 -12.23 -24.33
CA PRO A 190 5.17 -12.31 -22.87
C PRO A 190 6.27 -12.97 -22.00
N TRP A 191 7.50 -13.10 -22.52
CA TRP A 191 8.57 -13.96 -22.00
C TRP A 191 9.94 -13.25 -21.94
N ARG A 192 9.97 -11.92 -21.74
CA ARG A 192 11.21 -11.18 -21.41
C ARG A 192 11.79 -11.54 -20.02
N GLY A 193 11.02 -12.21 -19.16
CA GLY A 193 11.43 -12.53 -17.80
C GLY A 193 11.60 -11.26 -16.96
N LEU A 194 12.68 -11.17 -16.19
CA LEU A 194 12.98 -10.01 -15.34
C LEU A 194 13.74 -8.87 -16.09
N GLU A 195 13.97 -8.97 -17.39
CA GLU A 195 14.66 -7.90 -18.17
C GLU A 195 14.03 -6.50 -17.95
N PRO A 196 12.69 -6.31 -18.02
CA PRO A 196 12.08 -5.00 -17.76
C PRO A 196 12.16 -4.55 -16.30
N GLU A 197 12.40 -5.47 -15.36
CA GLU A 197 12.63 -5.12 -13.95
C GLU A 197 14.05 -4.59 -13.74
N TYR A 198 15.07 -5.18 -14.39
CA TYR A 198 16.42 -4.62 -14.41
C TYR A 198 16.46 -3.26 -15.13
N GLU A 199 15.72 -3.09 -16.23
CA GLU A 199 15.55 -1.77 -16.89
C GLU A 199 15.01 -0.70 -15.92
N ARG A 200 14.01 -1.05 -15.09
CA ARG A 200 13.44 -0.15 -14.08
C ARG A 200 14.37 0.10 -12.90
N ALA A 201 15.04 -0.93 -12.42
CA ALA A 201 16.04 -0.82 -11.35
C ALA A 201 17.20 0.10 -11.74
N MET A 202 17.78 -0.12 -12.93
CA MET A 202 18.83 0.75 -13.48
C MET A 202 18.32 2.17 -13.66
N GLY A 203 17.17 2.38 -14.33
CA GLY A 203 16.63 3.73 -14.57
C GLY A 203 16.36 4.55 -13.29
N LEU A 204 15.90 3.92 -12.21
CA LEU A 204 15.70 4.60 -10.92
C LEU A 204 17.03 4.94 -10.25
N CYS A 205 17.96 3.99 -10.22
CA CYS A 205 19.30 4.19 -9.67
C CYS A 205 20.10 5.25 -10.44
N ASP A 206 20.01 5.27 -11.77
CA ASP A 206 20.71 6.21 -12.63
C ASP A 206 20.10 7.61 -12.52
N TRP A 207 18.78 7.75 -12.40
CA TRP A 207 18.15 9.05 -12.14
C TRP A 207 18.60 9.67 -10.79
N LEU A 208 18.67 8.85 -9.73
CA LEU A 208 19.19 9.32 -8.44
C LEU A 208 20.64 9.81 -8.54
N LEU A 209 21.44 9.24 -9.44
CA LEU A 209 22.82 9.66 -9.71
C LEU A 209 22.88 10.92 -10.58
N GLU A 210 22.13 10.95 -11.69
CA GLU A 210 21.96 12.09 -12.61
C GLU A 210 21.59 13.38 -11.86
N LYS A 211 20.68 13.27 -10.88
CA LYS A 211 20.20 14.41 -10.07
C LYS A 211 21.08 14.75 -8.88
N GLY A 212 22.18 14.03 -8.64
CA GLY A 212 23.03 14.25 -7.47
C GLY A 212 22.27 14.01 -6.16
N LEU A 213 21.42 12.98 -6.13
CA LEU A 213 20.65 12.54 -4.96
C LEU A 213 21.28 11.30 -4.29
N ARG A 214 22.25 10.65 -4.94
CA ARG A 214 23.08 9.57 -4.40
C ARG A 214 24.55 9.76 -4.75
N GLY A 215 25.43 9.11 -3.99
CA GLY A 215 26.81 8.86 -4.37
C GLY A 215 27.44 7.77 -3.50
N PRO A 216 28.73 7.46 -3.69
CA PRO A 216 29.41 6.46 -2.87
C PRO A 216 29.41 6.88 -1.39
N GLY A 217 28.62 6.19 -0.57
CA GLY A 217 28.58 6.42 0.87
C GLY A 217 27.69 7.59 1.31
N TRP A 218 26.79 8.09 0.47
CA TRP A 218 25.79 9.10 0.87
C TRP A 218 24.56 9.14 -0.06
N GLY A 219 23.50 9.78 0.43
CA GLY A 219 22.27 10.00 -0.33
C GLY A 219 21.34 8.79 -0.38
N PHE A 220 20.55 8.68 -1.44
CA PHE A 220 19.59 7.59 -1.65
C PHE A 220 20.25 6.40 -2.35
N GLU A 221 20.67 5.40 -1.59
CA GLU A 221 21.51 4.29 -2.09
C GLU A 221 20.70 3.10 -2.62
N GLY A 222 19.37 3.19 -2.57
CA GLY A 222 18.47 2.20 -3.14
C GLY A 222 17.01 2.66 -3.20
N VAL A 223 16.14 1.73 -3.62
CA VAL A 223 14.69 1.93 -3.73
C VAL A 223 13.96 0.81 -2.99
N VAL A 224 13.14 1.15 -2.00
CA VAL A 224 12.24 0.21 -1.30
C VAL A 224 10.91 0.12 -2.05
N ARG A 225 10.35 -1.08 -2.10
CA ARG A 225 9.03 -1.39 -2.67
C ARG A 225 8.52 -2.72 -2.08
N MET A 226 7.27 -3.10 -2.36
CA MET A 226 6.70 -4.32 -1.79
C MET A 226 5.81 -5.13 -2.75
N ASN A 227 5.78 -6.44 -2.51
CA ASN A 227 4.82 -7.38 -3.09
C ASN A 227 4.27 -8.27 -1.95
N THR A 228 4.44 -9.59 -1.98
CA THR A 228 4.38 -10.41 -0.77
C THR A 228 5.69 -10.19 0.01
N GLY A 229 5.74 -9.16 0.86
CA GLY A 229 6.94 -8.75 1.59
C GLY A 229 7.66 -7.54 1.00
N PHE A 230 8.62 -7.00 1.75
CA PHE A 230 9.39 -5.80 1.41
C PHE A 230 10.76 -6.13 0.83
N GLU A 231 11.10 -5.44 -0.25
CA GLU A 231 12.39 -5.54 -0.94
C GLU A 231 13.00 -4.16 -1.19
N MET A 232 14.33 -4.12 -1.25
CA MET A 232 15.13 -2.95 -1.58
C MET A 232 16.01 -3.26 -2.79
N ILE A 233 15.78 -2.54 -3.90
CA ILE A 233 16.73 -2.46 -5.02
C ILE A 233 17.94 -1.69 -4.50
N TRP A 234 19.10 -2.33 -4.39
CA TRP A 234 20.33 -1.67 -3.93
C TRP A 234 21.18 -1.23 -5.13
N CYS A 235 21.54 0.06 -5.19
CA CYS A 235 22.03 0.68 -6.42
C CYS A 235 23.55 0.57 -6.69
N ASP A 236 24.36 0.22 -5.69
CA ASP A 236 25.82 0.03 -5.83
C ASP A 236 26.38 -0.83 -4.70
N PHE A 237 26.70 -2.10 -4.99
CA PHE A 237 27.31 -3.03 -4.03
C PHE A 237 28.82 -2.83 -3.84
N GLY A 238 29.50 -2.09 -4.74
CA GLY A 238 30.96 -2.02 -4.80
C GLY A 238 31.59 -0.74 -4.24
N GLY A 239 30.93 0.41 -4.35
CA GLY A 239 31.54 1.72 -4.09
C GLY A 239 31.30 2.34 -2.71
N GLY A 240 30.10 2.18 -2.13
CA GLY A 240 29.65 3.05 -1.03
C GLY A 240 30.14 2.75 0.40
N GLY A 241 30.61 1.52 0.69
CA GLY A 241 30.97 1.08 2.05
C GLY A 241 29.79 0.97 3.05
N SER A 242 28.59 1.35 2.62
CA SER A 242 27.32 1.44 3.38
C SER A 242 26.69 0.09 3.68
N LEU A 243 27.08 -0.94 2.94
CA LEU A 243 26.57 -2.31 2.99
C LEU A 243 27.75 -3.29 3.08
N ARG A 244 27.65 -4.28 3.96
CA ARG A 244 28.67 -5.31 4.18
C ARG A 244 28.09 -6.71 3.97
N LEU A 245 28.70 -7.53 3.13
CA LEU A 245 28.43 -8.96 3.10
C LEU A 245 28.95 -9.60 4.40
N VAL A 246 28.04 -10.05 5.27
CA VAL A 246 28.38 -10.64 6.59
C VAL A 246 28.30 -12.17 6.60
N GLY A 247 27.61 -12.78 5.64
CA GLY A 247 27.55 -14.23 5.46
C GLY A 247 27.25 -14.65 4.01
N ARG A 248 27.85 -15.76 3.57
CA ARG A 248 27.51 -16.44 2.31
C ARG A 248 27.38 -17.93 2.59
N GLY A 249 26.15 -18.43 2.68
CA GLY A 249 25.84 -19.83 2.98
C GLY A 249 25.37 -20.59 1.75
N ASN A 250 25.82 -21.83 1.58
CA ASN A 250 25.15 -22.78 0.69
C ASN A 250 23.93 -23.33 1.45
N VAL A 251 22.74 -23.09 0.90
CA VAL A 251 21.44 -23.51 1.47
C VAL A 251 20.75 -24.56 0.59
N THR A 252 21.52 -25.25 -0.26
CA THR A 252 21.06 -26.38 -1.07
C THR A 252 20.71 -27.55 -0.15
N ALA A 253 19.43 -27.87 -0.02
CA ALA A 253 18.97 -28.97 0.83
C ALA A 253 19.33 -30.35 0.22
N PRO A 254 19.77 -31.32 1.05
CA PRO A 254 19.86 -32.71 0.63
C PRO A 254 18.48 -33.24 0.22
N GLN A 255 18.38 -33.87 -0.95
CA GLN A 255 17.14 -34.50 -1.38
C GLN A 255 16.73 -35.65 -0.46
N LEU A 256 15.43 -35.84 -0.30
CA LEU A 256 14.87 -37.05 0.28
C LEU A 256 15.30 -38.28 -0.54
N LYS A 257 15.25 -39.46 0.10
CA LYS A 257 15.37 -40.74 -0.61
C LYS A 257 14.23 -40.87 -1.64
N GLN A 258 14.44 -41.76 -2.60
CA GLN A 258 13.37 -42.16 -3.51
C GLN A 258 12.60 -43.30 -2.86
N ASP A 259 11.27 -43.20 -2.81
CA ASP A 259 10.41 -44.30 -2.37
C ASP A 259 10.29 -45.31 -3.51
N ASP A 260 11.29 -46.18 -3.63
CA ASP A 260 11.23 -47.36 -4.48
C ASP A 260 10.18 -48.30 -3.88
N GLY A 261 8.99 -48.35 -4.49
CA GLY A 261 7.75 -48.90 -3.91
C GLY A 261 7.71 -50.42 -3.69
N GLY A 262 8.56 -50.94 -2.80
CA GLY A 262 8.71 -52.35 -2.49
C GLY A 262 8.79 -52.63 -0.98
N GLU A 263 7.69 -53.19 -0.46
CA GLU A 263 7.54 -53.86 0.85
C GLU A 263 7.77 -53.04 2.15
N LYS A 264 6.99 -53.39 3.17
CA LYS A 264 7.18 -52.88 4.53
C LYS A 264 8.36 -53.62 5.19
N ALA A 265 9.57 -53.11 5.01
CA ALA A 265 10.71 -53.51 5.84
C ALA A 265 10.35 -53.30 7.32
N THR A 266 10.37 -54.38 8.11
CA THR A 266 10.05 -54.34 9.54
C THR A 266 11.17 -53.67 10.32
N GLU A 267 10.83 -52.94 11.39
CA GLU A 267 11.84 -52.41 12.31
C GLU A 267 12.62 -53.56 12.97
N ARG A 268 13.87 -53.77 12.54
CA ARG A 268 15.07 -54.07 13.36
C ARG A 268 16.23 -54.51 12.48
N ASP A 269 17.10 -53.57 12.15
CA ASP A 269 18.51 -53.85 11.86
C ASP A 269 19.38 -52.83 12.60
N GLU A 270 20.33 -53.32 13.39
CA GLU A 270 21.28 -52.47 14.12
C GLU A 270 22.31 -51.91 13.14
N VAL A 271 22.43 -50.59 13.03
CA VAL A 271 23.35 -49.95 12.08
C VAL A 271 24.80 -50.06 12.56
N LYS A 272 25.42 -51.22 12.36
CA LYS A 272 26.88 -51.37 12.27
C LYS A 272 27.38 -50.89 10.91
N GLY A 273 27.32 -49.58 10.71
CA GLY A 273 27.85 -48.90 9.53
C GLY A 273 29.26 -48.36 9.77
N ASP A 274 30.27 -48.92 9.09
CA ASP A 274 31.61 -48.35 9.07
C ASP A 274 31.60 -46.92 8.50
N VAL A 275 32.06 -45.95 9.31
CA VAL A 275 32.14 -44.54 8.91
C VAL A 275 33.31 -44.35 7.95
N LYS A 276 33.09 -44.66 6.66
CA LYS A 276 33.96 -44.21 5.57
C LYS A 276 33.95 -42.68 5.52
N LYS A 277 34.98 -42.06 6.10
CA LYS A 277 35.18 -40.61 6.13
C LYS A 277 35.12 -40.03 4.71
N ALA A 278 33.98 -39.43 4.33
CA ALA A 278 33.94 -38.44 3.28
C ALA A 278 34.78 -37.23 3.74
N GLY A 279 35.70 -36.78 2.89
CA GLY A 279 36.79 -35.86 3.25
C GLY A 279 36.38 -34.39 3.47
N GLY A 280 35.39 -34.13 4.32
CA GLY A 280 35.23 -32.80 4.90
C GLY A 280 36.40 -32.49 5.83
N ARG A 281 37.00 -31.29 5.71
CA ARG A 281 37.91 -30.78 6.74
C ARG A 281 37.10 -30.45 7.99
N VAL A 282 36.95 -31.43 8.88
CA VAL A 282 36.76 -31.11 10.30
C VAL A 282 38.02 -30.35 10.70
N ARG A 283 37.83 -29.07 11.03
CA ARG A 283 38.89 -28.24 11.58
C ARG A 283 38.82 -28.46 13.09
N ASP A 284 39.77 -29.22 13.62
CA ASP A 284 39.89 -29.50 15.05
C ASP A 284 40.39 -28.24 15.80
N GLU A 285 39.56 -27.20 15.78
CA GLU A 285 39.67 -25.98 16.57
C GLU A 285 38.44 -25.95 17.49
N GLU A 286 38.55 -26.61 18.66
CA GLU A 286 37.52 -26.63 19.72
C GLU A 286 37.39 -25.27 20.45
N GLY A 287 37.46 -24.18 19.70
CA GLY A 287 37.17 -22.84 20.19
C GLY A 287 35.67 -22.64 20.36
N VAL A 288 35.26 -22.14 21.53
CA VAL A 288 33.90 -21.62 21.72
C VAL A 288 33.63 -20.57 20.62
N PRO A 289 32.54 -20.67 19.83
CA PRO A 289 32.27 -19.71 18.77
C PRO A 289 32.22 -18.28 19.30
N THR A 290 33.03 -17.39 18.71
CA THR A 290 33.11 -15.97 19.11
C THR A 290 32.48 -15.09 18.04
N SER A 291 32.14 -13.85 18.40
CA SER A 291 31.75 -12.80 17.45
C SER A 291 32.90 -12.32 16.54
N VAL A 292 34.13 -12.79 16.75
CA VAL A 292 35.31 -12.45 15.96
C VAL A 292 35.60 -13.60 14.98
N TYR A 293 34.96 -13.54 13.81
CA TYR A 293 35.19 -14.46 12.69
C TYR A 293 35.52 -13.67 11.41
N PRO A 294 36.30 -14.25 10.47
CA PRO A 294 36.59 -13.58 9.21
C PRO A 294 35.31 -13.46 8.36
N LEU A 295 34.88 -12.22 8.12
CA LEU A 295 33.78 -11.93 7.21
C LEU A 295 34.17 -12.26 5.75
N PRO A 296 33.22 -12.65 4.88
CA PRO A 296 33.47 -12.84 3.45
C PRO A 296 34.12 -11.61 2.78
N PRO A 297 34.84 -11.73 1.66
CA PRO A 297 35.24 -10.56 0.87
C PRO A 297 34.00 -9.71 0.52
N GLN A 298 34.19 -8.40 0.32
CA GLN A 298 33.15 -7.61 -0.34
C GLN A 298 33.08 -8.02 -1.81
N PRO A 299 31.89 -8.15 -2.42
CA PRO A 299 31.76 -8.34 -3.86
C PRO A 299 32.51 -7.22 -4.60
N THR A 300 33.38 -7.58 -5.54
CA THR A 300 33.96 -6.58 -6.44
C THR A 300 32.94 -6.22 -7.51
N LEU A 301 32.81 -4.92 -7.79
CA LEU A 301 31.90 -4.39 -8.80
C LEU A 301 32.17 -5.09 -10.16
N THR A 302 31.21 -5.87 -10.65
CA THR A 302 31.36 -6.61 -11.90
C THR A 302 31.14 -5.69 -13.10
N ASP A 303 32.02 -5.74 -14.11
CA ASP A 303 31.92 -4.97 -15.38
C ASP A 303 30.69 -5.33 -16.26
N ARG A 304 29.69 -6.02 -15.71
CA ARG A 304 28.50 -6.51 -16.40
C ARG A 304 27.24 -6.01 -15.66
N PRO A 305 26.43 -5.13 -16.26
CA PRO A 305 25.17 -4.70 -15.65
C PRO A 305 24.12 -5.83 -15.58
N VAL A 306 24.29 -6.90 -16.37
CA VAL A 306 23.52 -8.14 -16.24
C VAL A 306 24.40 -9.36 -16.54
N SER A 307 24.61 -10.23 -15.55
CA SER A 307 25.25 -11.53 -15.70
C SER A 307 24.46 -12.56 -14.88
N PRO A 308 23.83 -13.58 -15.49
CA PRO A 308 23.77 -13.84 -16.93
C PRO A 308 22.95 -12.80 -17.70
N SER A 309 23.14 -12.72 -19.02
CA SER A 309 22.34 -11.88 -19.93
C SER A 309 20.86 -12.30 -20.08
N ARG A 310 20.45 -13.33 -19.33
CA ARG A 310 19.06 -13.58 -18.95
C ARG A 310 19.07 -13.85 -17.45
N PRO A 311 18.54 -12.94 -16.60
CA PRO A 311 18.55 -13.16 -15.17
C PRO A 311 17.89 -14.50 -14.80
N PRO A 312 18.34 -15.15 -13.71
CA PRO A 312 17.65 -16.32 -13.17
C PRO A 312 16.18 -15.95 -12.93
N MET A 313 15.25 -16.78 -13.41
CA MET A 313 13.83 -16.60 -13.07
C MET A 313 13.56 -17.45 -11.83
N PRO A 314 12.68 -17.02 -10.91
CA PRO A 314 12.31 -17.78 -9.71
C PRO A 314 11.95 -19.25 -10.04
N PRO A 315 12.20 -20.22 -9.15
CA PRO A 315 11.97 -21.65 -9.43
C PRO A 315 10.55 -21.96 -9.90
N ASN A 316 9.56 -21.25 -9.33
CA ASN A 316 8.14 -21.32 -9.67
C ASN A 316 7.83 -20.98 -11.15
N TRP A 317 8.72 -20.24 -11.84
CA TRP A 317 8.59 -19.79 -13.22
C TRP A 317 9.33 -20.69 -14.23
N ARG A 318 10.24 -21.57 -13.77
CA ARG A 318 10.96 -22.55 -14.63
C ARG A 318 10.45 -23.98 -14.44
N GLY A 319 9.69 -24.22 -13.38
CA GLY A 319 9.50 -25.55 -12.82
C GLY A 319 10.69 -25.91 -11.94
N ILE A 320 10.44 -26.66 -10.86
CA ILE A 320 11.48 -27.07 -9.92
C ILE A 320 12.53 -27.93 -10.65
N MET A 321 13.80 -27.60 -10.43
CA MET A 321 14.91 -28.34 -11.04
C MET A 321 15.09 -29.69 -10.33
N GLY A 322 14.79 -30.77 -11.04
CA GLY A 322 14.79 -32.14 -10.50
C GLY A 322 13.46 -32.53 -9.82
N PRO A 323 13.38 -33.75 -9.26
CA PRO A 323 12.15 -34.27 -8.64
C PRO A 323 11.69 -33.36 -7.49
N ALA A 324 10.49 -32.79 -7.63
CA ALA A 324 9.92 -31.83 -6.68
C ALA A 324 9.46 -32.52 -5.40
N GLU A 325 8.86 -33.69 -5.57
CA GLU A 325 8.49 -34.68 -4.56
C GLU A 325 9.66 -35.16 -3.67
N ARG A 326 10.92 -34.90 -4.07
CA ARG A 326 12.12 -35.21 -3.26
C ARG A 326 12.77 -33.97 -2.63
N GLU A 327 12.15 -32.79 -2.74
CA GLU A 327 12.62 -31.55 -2.12
C GLU A 327 11.96 -31.33 -0.74
N PRO A 328 12.68 -31.55 0.39
CA PRO A 328 12.07 -31.56 1.71
C PRO A 328 11.43 -30.22 2.13
N PHE A 329 11.91 -29.09 1.62
CA PHE A 329 11.48 -27.76 2.08
C PHE A 329 10.63 -26.98 1.08
N LEU A 330 10.20 -27.59 -0.04
CA LEU A 330 9.46 -26.91 -1.11
C LEU A 330 8.14 -26.25 -0.62
N GLN A 331 7.38 -26.92 0.25
CA GLN A 331 6.18 -26.33 0.84
C GLN A 331 6.53 -25.15 1.76
N THR A 332 7.51 -25.38 2.65
CA THR A 332 8.01 -24.40 3.63
C THR A 332 8.60 -23.16 2.96
N GLN A 333 9.17 -23.29 1.77
CA GLN A 333 9.67 -22.20 0.94
C GLN A 333 8.55 -21.25 0.50
N GLY A 334 7.51 -21.79 -0.17
CA GLY A 334 6.37 -20.98 -0.62
C GLY A 334 5.55 -20.41 0.53
N TRP A 335 5.39 -21.20 1.61
CA TRP A 335 4.80 -20.74 2.86
C TRP A 335 5.64 -19.66 3.54
N GLY A 336 6.97 -19.75 3.49
CA GLY A 336 7.92 -18.76 4.01
C GLY A 336 7.73 -17.38 3.37
N TRP A 337 7.61 -17.35 2.04
CA TRP A 337 7.36 -16.09 1.32
C TRP A 337 6.07 -15.41 1.82
N PHE A 338 4.96 -16.15 1.87
CA PHE A 338 3.71 -15.65 2.47
C PHE A 338 3.90 -15.23 3.93
N ALA A 339 4.59 -16.05 4.72
CA ALA A 339 4.84 -15.81 6.14
C ALA A 339 5.52 -14.45 6.40
N SER A 340 6.52 -14.05 5.61
CA SER A 340 7.17 -12.74 5.76
C SER A 340 6.18 -11.57 5.60
N ALA A 341 5.29 -11.62 4.61
CA ALA A 341 4.28 -10.57 4.40
C ALA A 341 3.37 -10.37 5.63
N THR A 342 2.98 -11.46 6.31
CA THR A 342 2.09 -11.38 7.49
C THR A 342 2.68 -10.62 8.69
N TRP A 343 4.00 -10.52 8.79
CA TRP A 343 4.67 -9.78 9.87
C TRP A 343 4.59 -8.25 9.68
N HIS A 344 4.45 -7.81 8.43
CA HIS A 344 4.45 -6.39 8.06
C HIS A 344 3.05 -5.82 7.83
N TYR A 345 2.00 -6.54 8.22
CA TYR A 345 0.61 -6.17 7.95
C TYR A 345 0.27 -4.72 8.33
N GLY A 346 0.65 -4.28 9.52
CA GLY A 346 0.38 -2.92 9.98
C GLY A 346 -0.77 -2.87 10.99
N SER A 347 -1.61 -1.85 10.90
CA SER A 347 -2.64 -1.52 11.89
C SER A 347 -3.89 -2.42 11.84
N ASN A 348 -4.80 -2.19 12.78
CA ASN A 348 -5.07 -3.17 13.81
C ASN A 348 -6.47 -3.80 13.77
N GLY A 349 -6.69 -4.70 12.81
CA GLY A 349 -7.83 -5.62 12.81
C GLY A 349 -7.77 -6.75 13.87
N LEU A 350 -6.62 -6.96 14.54
CA LEU A 350 -6.13 -8.18 15.26
C LEU A 350 -5.16 -9.08 14.46
N GLY A 351 -4.62 -8.61 13.32
CA GLY A 351 -3.35 -9.11 12.81
C GLY A 351 -2.16 -8.60 13.63
N GLN A 352 -1.09 -9.37 13.77
CA GLN A 352 0.13 -8.94 14.45
C GLN A 352 1.09 -8.28 13.45
N GLY A 353 1.15 -6.95 13.43
CA GLY A 353 2.13 -6.21 12.62
C GLY A 353 2.37 -4.79 13.13
N LYS A 354 3.46 -4.18 12.66
CA LYS A 354 3.80 -2.75 12.87
C LYS A 354 4.12 -2.01 11.57
N GLY A 355 3.83 -2.64 10.42
CA GLY A 355 4.50 -2.32 9.16
C GLY A 355 5.92 -2.89 9.14
N GLU A 356 6.65 -2.63 8.05
CA GLU A 356 8.10 -2.80 8.04
C GLU A 356 8.73 -1.75 8.97
N THR A 357 9.39 -2.21 10.03
CA THR A 357 9.96 -1.35 11.09
C THR A 357 11.46 -1.08 10.93
N ARG A 358 12.11 -1.74 9.96
CA ARG A 358 13.51 -1.52 9.57
C ARG A 358 13.68 -0.41 8.54
N ALA A 359 12.60 0.25 8.14
CA ALA A 359 12.60 1.50 7.40
C ALA A 359 11.71 2.52 8.12
N ARG A 360 12.08 3.81 8.08
CA ARG A 360 11.29 4.90 8.65
C ARG A 360 11.12 6.01 7.63
N VAL A 361 9.89 6.43 7.36
CA VAL A 361 9.59 7.60 6.53
C VAL A 361 10.11 8.87 7.21
N LEU A 362 10.83 9.72 6.45
CA LEU A 362 11.34 10.99 6.93
C LEU A 362 10.25 12.08 6.86
N GLY A 363 10.08 12.87 7.92
CA GLY A 363 8.96 13.80 8.12
C GLY A 363 8.42 14.52 6.87
N CYS A 364 9.16 15.47 6.30
CA CYS A 364 8.73 16.19 5.08
C CYS A 364 9.03 15.44 3.76
N GLY A 365 9.55 14.21 3.86
CA GLY A 365 9.87 13.32 2.75
C GLY A 365 8.69 12.47 2.28
N ILE A 366 7.54 13.09 2.00
CA ILE A 366 6.34 12.43 1.45
C ILE A 366 5.78 13.28 0.30
N THR A 367 5.61 12.73 -0.90
CA THR A 367 4.89 13.36 -2.01
C THR A 367 3.82 12.42 -2.56
N SER A 368 2.65 12.95 -2.90
CA SER A 368 1.48 12.15 -3.28
C SER A 368 0.70 12.75 -4.44
N TRP A 369 0.18 11.88 -5.30
CA TRP A 369 -0.70 12.22 -6.42
C TRP A 369 -2.17 12.33 -5.99
N TYR A 370 -2.46 12.08 -4.71
CA TYR A 370 -3.70 12.53 -4.06
C TYR A 370 -3.57 13.93 -3.44
N ALA A 371 -2.47 14.67 -3.67
CA ALA A 371 -2.48 16.11 -3.41
C ALA A 371 -3.46 16.81 -4.37
N ASP A 372 -4.21 17.80 -3.87
CA ASP A 372 -5.30 18.48 -4.61
C ASP A 372 -4.88 18.97 -6.00
N ARG A 373 -3.64 19.50 -6.10
CA ARG A 373 -3.00 19.97 -7.34
C ARG A 373 -2.87 18.92 -8.47
N PHE A 374 -3.05 17.64 -8.17
CA PHE A 374 -3.05 16.54 -9.13
C PHE A 374 -4.41 15.81 -9.24
N TRP A 375 -5.33 16.04 -8.31
CA TRP A 375 -6.52 15.20 -8.09
C TRP A 375 -7.68 15.46 -9.06
N GLY A 376 -7.76 16.66 -9.64
CA GLY A 376 -8.96 17.16 -10.32
C GLY A 376 -9.56 16.27 -11.42
N SER A 377 -8.75 15.57 -12.21
CA SER A 377 -9.24 14.67 -13.26
C SER A 377 -9.91 13.40 -12.70
N VAL A 378 -9.39 12.85 -11.60
CA VAL A 378 -9.95 11.67 -10.91
C VAL A 378 -11.25 12.04 -10.20
N ALA A 379 -11.34 13.26 -9.65
CA ALA A 379 -12.55 13.76 -8.99
C ALA A 379 -13.77 13.79 -9.94
N GLU A 380 -13.59 14.21 -11.20
CA GLU A 380 -14.70 14.21 -12.19
C GLU A 380 -15.09 12.79 -12.62
N GLU A 381 -14.13 11.87 -12.78
CA GLU A 381 -14.43 10.47 -13.06
C GLU A 381 -15.20 9.82 -11.90
N GLU A 382 -14.77 10.05 -10.66
CA GLU A 382 -15.44 9.57 -9.44
C GLU A 382 -16.88 10.10 -9.35
N ARG A 383 -17.13 11.39 -9.63
CA ARG A 383 -18.48 11.97 -9.63
C ARG A 383 -19.41 11.25 -10.61
N ALA A 384 -18.94 11.06 -11.85
CA ALA A 384 -19.70 10.36 -12.90
C ALA A 384 -19.90 8.88 -12.58
N ARG A 385 -18.86 8.18 -12.10
CA ARG A 385 -18.87 6.74 -11.81
C ARG A 385 -19.66 6.37 -10.56
N LEU A 386 -19.75 7.26 -9.56
CA LEU A 386 -20.35 6.98 -8.25
C LEU A 386 -21.65 7.76 -7.97
N ASN A 387 -22.16 8.54 -8.94
CA ASN A 387 -23.36 9.38 -8.83
C ASN A 387 -23.30 10.39 -7.66
N LEU A 388 -22.16 11.08 -7.54
CA LEU A 388 -22.00 12.18 -6.60
C LEU A 388 -22.62 13.47 -7.17
N THR A 389 -22.91 14.46 -6.32
CA THR A 389 -23.26 15.81 -6.76
C THR A 389 -22.03 16.58 -7.26
N ALA A 390 -22.20 17.76 -7.84
CA ALA A 390 -21.08 18.62 -8.27
C ALA A 390 -20.18 19.02 -7.09
N GLU A 391 -20.76 19.16 -5.91
CA GLU A 391 -20.11 19.44 -4.63
C GLU A 391 -19.48 18.18 -4.00
N GLY A 392 -19.63 17.01 -4.62
CA GLY A 392 -19.07 15.73 -4.19
C GLY A 392 -19.88 14.98 -3.12
N TYR A 393 -21.10 15.41 -2.80
CA TYR A 393 -21.95 14.70 -1.84
C TYR A 393 -22.56 13.44 -2.47
N TRP A 394 -22.69 12.36 -1.70
CA TRP A 394 -23.38 11.15 -2.17
C TRP A 394 -24.90 11.24 -1.95
N SER A 395 -25.69 11.05 -3.01
CA SER A 395 -27.15 11.26 -2.97
C SER A 395 -27.95 9.95 -2.90
N ASP A 396 -28.87 9.87 -1.93
CA ASP A 396 -29.77 8.73 -1.66
C ASP A 396 -30.89 8.54 -2.72
N ARG A 397 -30.67 8.98 -3.97
CA ARG A 397 -31.70 8.90 -5.02
C ARG A 397 -32.07 7.43 -5.31
N LYS A 398 -33.38 7.19 -5.48
CA LYS A 398 -34.02 5.86 -5.65
C LYS A 398 -33.52 5.02 -6.85
N SER A 399 -32.57 5.53 -7.64
CA SER A 399 -31.86 4.85 -8.71
C SER A 399 -30.63 4.05 -8.23
N VAL A 400 -30.12 4.30 -7.03
CA VAL A 400 -29.04 3.50 -6.43
C VAL A 400 -29.64 2.19 -5.92
N GLY A 401 -29.28 1.06 -6.53
CA GLY A 401 -29.89 -0.26 -6.29
C GLY A 401 -29.68 -0.80 -4.87
N ASN A 402 -28.62 -1.59 -4.65
CA ASN A 402 -28.29 -2.05 -3.30
C ASN A 402 -27.48 -0.96 -2.57
N ARG A 403 -28.12 -0.26 -1.62
CA ARG A 403 -27.48 0.79 -0.77
C ARG A 403 -26.18 0.31 -0.12
N SER A 404 -26.14 -0.94 0.35
CA SER A 404 -24.97 -1.51 1.02
C SER A 404 -23.81 -1.72 0.04
N GLU A 405 -24.11 -2.18 -1.18
CA GLU A 405 -23.13 -2.34 -2.27
C GLU A 405 -22.59 -0.99 -2.75
N ALA A 406 -23.43 0.04 -2.81
CA ALA A 406 -23.01 1.40 -3.16
C ALA A 406 -22.06 2.02 -2.12
N LEU A 407 -22.37 1.89 -0.83
CA LEU A 407 -21.48 2.32 0.26
C LEU A 407 -20.16 1.52 0.27
N ALA A 408 -20.21 0.21 -0.01
CA ALA A 408 -19.00 -0.60 -0.15
C ALA A 408 -18.17 -0.22 -1.40
N LYS A 409 -18.80 0.23 -2.49
CA LYS A 409 -18.10 0.79 -3.66
C LYS A 409 -17.45 2.14 -3.34
N LEU A 410 -18.09 3.00 -2.53
CA LEU A 410 -17.51 4.24 -2.04
C LEU A 410 -16.29 3.98 -1.12
N GLY A 411 -16.42 3.10 -0.12
CA GLY A 411 -15.30 2.77 0.78
C GLY A 411 -14.08 2.21 0.04
N ARG A 412 -14.31 1.42 -1.02
CA ARG A 412 -13.26 0.72 -1.78
C ARG A 412 -12.74 1.48 -3.00
N ARG A 413 -13.30 2.65 -3.32
CA ARG A 413 -13.07 3.37 -4.59
C ARG A 413 -11.59 3.56 -4.97
N ARG A 414 -10.72 3.78 -3.98
CA ARG A 414 -9.26 3.89 -4.14
C ARG A 414 -8.59 2.69 -4.82
N ARG A 415 -9.16 1.47 -4.77
CA ARG A 415 -8.65 0.30 -5.52
C ARG A 415 -8.71 0.48 -7.04
N MET A 416 -9.52 1.42 -7.53
CA MET A 416 -9.70 1.71 -8.96
C MET A 416 -9.01 3.00 -9.40
N HIS A 417 -8.20 3.65 -8.54
CA HIS A 417 -7.42 4.82 -8.94
C HIS A 417 -6.21 4.34 -9.74
N HIS A 418 -6.02 4.86 -10.95
CA HIS A 418 -4.95 4.53 -11.88
C HIS A 418 -4.44 5.80 -12.57
N LEU A 419 -3.21 5.79 -13.07
CA LEU A 419 -2.56 6.97 -13.63
C LEU A 419 -2.40 6.88 -15.16
N GLU A 420 -3.11 5.97 -15.84
CA GLU A 420 -3.07 5.80 -17.32
C GLU A 420 -3.43 7.10 -18.09
N ASN A 421 -4.22 7.99 -17.47
CA ASN A 421 -4.63 9.28 -18.05
C ASN A 421 -3.64 10.44 -17.80
N VAL A 422 -2.50 10.21 -17.11
CA VAL A 422 -1.51 11.27 -16.83
C VAL A 422 -0.70 11.60 -18.09
N THR A 423 -0.64 12.89 -18.45
CA THR A 423 0.15 13.37 -19.60
C THR A 423 1.65 13.37 -19.30
N ALA A 424 2.49 13.30 -20.34
CA ALA A 424 3.95 13.36 -20.17
C ALA A 424 4.44 14.66 -19.50
N GLU A 425 3.71 15.77 -19.66
CA GLU A 425 3.98 17.05 -18.98
C GLU A 425 3.64 16.97 -17.48
N ALA A 426 2.48 16.42 -17.12
CA ALA A 426 2.12 16.17 -15.73
C ALA A 426 3.08 15.18 -15.05
N ALA A 427 3.47 14.12 -15.75
CA ALA A 427 4.47 13.15 -15.28
C ALA A 427 5.84 13.80 -15.04
N ALA A 428 6.26 14.75 -15.89
CA ALA A 428 7.48 15.53 -15.65
C ALA A 428 7.37 16.41 -14.39
N GLY A 429 6.19 17.00 -14.15
CA GLY A 429 5.88 17.73 -12.90
C GLY A 429 5.93 16.83 -11.65
N MET A 430 5.36 15.62 -11.72
CA MET A 430 5.43 14.62 -10.64
C MET A 430 6.87 14.16 -10.37
N ARG A 431 7.67 13.95 -11.42
CA ARG A 431 9.10 13.62 -11.33
C ARG A 431 9.92 14.75 -10.70
N TRP A 432 9.63 16.00 -11.05
CA TRP A 432 10.22 17.20 -10.42
C TRP A 432 9.85 17.30 -8.94
N GLU A 433 8.58 17.11 -8.57
CA GLU A 433 8.14 17.15 -7.18
C GLU A 433 8.77 16.03 -6.34
N THR A 434 9.01 14.86 -6.93
CA THR A 434 9.84 13.81 -6.32
C THR A 434 11.27 14.30 -6.09
N GLU A 435 11.89 14.97 -7.07
CA GLU A 435 13.25 15.51 -6.95
C GLU A 435 13.35 16.50 -5.77
N VAL A 436 12.43 17.47 -5.67
CA VAL A 436 12.42 18.45 -4.57
C VAL A 436 12.18 17.77 -3.22
N MET A 437 11.24 16.82 -3.14
CA MET A 437 10.97 16.06 -1.91
C MET A 437 12.22 15.27 -1.44
N LEU A 438 12.98 14.68 -2.37
CA LEU A 438 14.23 14.00 -2.06
C LEU A 438 15.34 14.99 -1.63
N ARG A 439 15.42 16.18 -2.25
CA ARG A 439 16.39 17.21 -1.83
C ARG A 439 16.13 17.71 -0.40
N ASP A 440 14.88 17.99 -0.04
CA ASP A 440 14.51 18.42 1.32
C ASP A 440 14.87 17.33 2.35
N ALA A 441 14.56 16.07 2.04
CA ALA A 441 14.86 14.93 2.91
C ALA A 441 16.36 14.57 3.02
N LEU A 442 17.22 15.11 2.15
CA LEU A 442 18.69 15.04 2.29
C LEU A 442 19.23 16.14 3.21
N VAL A 443 18.60 17.32 3.21
CA VAL A 443 18.98 18.46 4.07
C VAL A 443 18.50 18.23 5.51
N GLY A 444 17.34 17.61 5.70
CA GLY A 444 16.85 17.15 7.01
C GLY A 444 16.30 18.29 7.89
N GLU A 445 16.82 18.42 9.11
CA GLU A 445 16.26 19.28 10.19
C GLU A 445 16.20 20.78 9.83
N GLY A 446 16.85 21.22 8.76
CA GLY A 446 16.74 22.60 8.25
C GLY A 446 15.48 22.91 7.42
N GLY A 447 14.66 21.92 7.07
CA GLY A 447 13.53 22.09 6.13
C GLY A 447 12.21 21.38 6.45
N CYS A 448 12.17 20.45 7.40
CA CYS A 448 10.93 19.79 7.84
C CYS A 448 10.37 20.40 9.13
N SER A 449 9.07 20.27 9.36
CA SER A 449 8.39 20.69 10.61
C SER A 449 8.72 19.85 11.86
N GLY A 450 9.37 18.70 11.70
CA GLY A 450 9.58 17.70 12.76
C GLY A 450 8.37 16.79 13.02
N MET A 451 7.28 16.91 12.24
CA MET A 451 6.11 16.06 12.35
C MET A 451 6.34 14.68 11.73
N GLU A 452 6.28 13.61 12.54
CA GLU A 452 6.28 12.22 12.06
C GLU A 452 4.86 11.86 11.58
N TRP A 453 4.52 12.28 10.35
CA TRP A 453 3.17 12.20 9.79
C TRP A 453 2.57 10.80 9.76
N VAL A 454 3.32 9.80 9.31
CA VAL A 454 2.85 8.40 9.21
C VAL A 454 2.41 7.86 10.56
N SER A 455 3.21 8.09 11.60
CA SER A 455 2.89 7.68 12.99
C SER A 455 1.68 8.43 13.54
N SER A 456 1.56 9.73 13.24
CA SER A 456 0.46 10.58 13.71
C SER A 456 -0.88 10.22 13.05
N MET A 457 -0.87 9.97 11.74
CA MET A 457 -2.04 9.45 11.01
C MET A 457 -2.38 8.03 11.45
N GLY A 458 -1.38 7.19 11.72
CA GLY A 458 -1.56 5.85 12.28
C GLY A 458 -2.20 5.85 13.67
N GLU A 459 -1.85 6.79 14.55
CA GLU A 459 -2.53 6.95 15.84
C GLU A 459 -4.01 7.31 15.67
N ILE A 460 -4.33 8.21 14.74
CA ILE A 460 -5.73 8.56 14.40
C ILE A 460 -6.50 7.33 13.93
N VAL A 461 -5.93 6.52 13.02
CA VAL A 461 -6.57 5.29 12.52
C VAL A 461 -6.77 4.28 13.64
N GLN A 462 -5.72 3.94 14.39
CA GLN A 462 -5.78 2.93 15.46
C GLN A 462 -6.77 3.27 16.58
N ARG A 463 -6.93 4.56 16.91
CA ARG A 463 -7.92 5.04 17.88
C ARG A 463 -9.34 5.06 17.31
N THR A 464 -9.50 5.33 16.01
CA THR A 464 -10.81 5.64 15.40
C THR A 464 -11.45 4.44 14.71
N ALA A 465 -10.72 3.60 13.97
CA ALA A 465 -11.29 2.54 13.13
C ALA A 465 -12.12 1.53 13.96
N GLY A 466 -11.58 1.06 15.08
CA GLY A 466 -12.31 0.21 16.03
C GLY A 466 -13.53 0.90 16.66
N HIS A 467 -13.43 2.21 16.93
CA HIS A 467 -14.54 2.99 17.47
C HIS A 467 -15.68 3.18 16.46
N LEU A 468 -15.37 3.39 15.16
CA LEU A 468 -16.38 3.44 14.09
C LEU A 468 -17.16 2.12 13.98
N MET A 469 -16.47 0.98 14.07
CA MET A 469 -17.11 -0.35 14.09
C MET A 469 -18.05 -0.51 15.29
N VAL A 470 -17.60 -0.11 16.49
CA VAL A 470 -18.40 -0.19 17.72
C VAL A 470 -19.59 0.76 17.70
N MET A 471 -19.46 1.96 17.12
CA MET A 471 -20.56 2.93 17.02
C MET A 471 -21.59 2.55 15.95
N GLU A 472 -21.19 2.00 14.80
CA GLU A 472 -22.17 1.56 13.78
C GLU A 472 -23.03 0.40 14.27
N GLU A 473 -22.41 -0.64 14.85
CA GLU A 473 -23.15 -1.81 15.34
C GLU A 473 -23.83 -1.53 16.69
N GLY A 474 -23.19 -0.76 17.58
CA GLY A 474 -23.75 -0.34 18.86
C GLY A 474 -24.96 0.59 18.73
N ALA A 475 -25.06 1.36 17.64
CA ALA A 475 -26.24 2.16 17.32
C ALA A 475 -27.47 1.33 16.94
N ARG A 476 -27.35 0.02 16.69
CA ARG A 476 -28.48 -0.85 16.31
C ARG A 476 -29.12 -1.50 17.55
N PHE A 477 -30.40 -1.21 17.79
CA PHE A 477 -31.16 -1.88 18.85
C PHE A 477 -31.73 -3.22 18.37
N GLY A 478 -30.95 -4.29 18.57
CA GLY A 478 -31.34 -5.66 18.23
C GLY A 478 -31.36 -5.92 16.72
N GLY A 479 -32.13 -6.92 16.30
CA GLY A 479 -32.38 -7.27 14.90
C GLY A 479 -33.84 -7.09 14.50
N ASP A 480 -34.21 -7.57 13.32
CA ASP A 480 -35.58 -7.50 12.81
C ASP A 480 -36.58 -8.12 13.80
N GLY A 481 -37.58 -7.32 14.20
CA GLY A 481 -38.56 -7.70 15.22
C GLY A 481 -38.20 -7.32 16.66
N SER A 482 -37.17 -6.49 16.90
CA SER A 482 -36.84 -5.98 18.24
C SER A 482 -38.00 -5.23 18.90
N ASP A 483 -38.31 -5.59 20.15
CA ASP A 483 -39.42 -5.00 20.91
C ASP A 483 -39.00 -3.67 21.58
N TRP A 484 -39.31 -2.57 20.89
CA TRP A 484 -39.10 -1.21 21.38
C TRP A 484 -40.01 -0.81 22.55
N SER A 485 -41.03 -1.62 22.90
CA SER A 485 -41.86 -1.38 24.09
C SER A 485 -41.20 -1.87 25.39
N ASN A 486 -40.16 -2.70 25.29
CA ASN A 486 -39.34 -3.14 26.43
C ASN A 486 -38.39 -2.02 26.89
N VAL A 487 -38.93 -1.08 27.68
CA VAL A 487 -38.21 0.09 28.21
C VAL A 487 -36.91 -0.28 28.93
N THR A 488 -36.87 -1.43 29.63
CA THR A 488 -35.65 -1.89 30.32
C THR A 488 -34.55 -2.25 29.31
N ALA A 489 -34.87 -3.00 28.26
CA ALA A 489 -33.92 -3.34 27.21
C ALA A 489 -33.44 -2.09 26.44
N VAL A 490 -34.36 -1.18 26.10
CA VAL A 490 -34.01 0.10 25.43
C VAL A 490 -33.10 0.95 26.32
N ARG A 491 -33.37 1.06 27.62
CA ARG A 491 -32.52 1.80 28.57
C ARG A 491 -31.14 1.16 28.72
N GLU A 492 -31.06 -0.17 28.81
CA GLU A 492 -29.76 -0.87 28.86
C GLU A 492 -28.94 -0.67 27.58
N TRP A 493 -29.56 -0.73 26.41
CA TRP A 493 -28.89 -0.47 25.13
C TRP A 493 -28.38 0.97 25.06
N LEU A 494 -29.24 1.96 25.32
CA LEU A 494 -28.85 3.37 25.23
C LEU A 494 -27.76 3.73 26.25
N TYR A 495 -27.79 3.13 27.45
CA TYR A 495 -26.72 3.28 28.44
C TYR A 495 -25.37 2.74 27.92
N LYS A 496 -25.36 1.58 27.27
CA LYS A 496 -24.15 0.98 26.67
C LYS A 496 -23.64 1.83 25.51
N LEU A 497 -24.52 2.31 24.63
CA LEU A 497 -24.18 3.20 23.51
C LEU A 497 -23.62 4.55 24.00
N ARG A 498 -24.23 5.14 25.04
CA ARG A 498 -23.74 6.35 25.71
C ARG A 498 -22.36 6.16 26.33
N GLY A 499 -22.08 5.01 26.93
CA GLY A 499 -20.76 4.66 27.43
C GLY A 499 -19.69 4.60 26.32
N GLN A 500 -20.06 4.16 25.10
CA GLN A 500 -19.15 4.17 23.96
C GLN A 500 -18.95 5.59 23.41
N SER A 501 -20.01 6.35 23.13
CA SER A 501 -19.89 7.71 22.61
C SER A 501 -19.11 8.61 23.57
N HIS A 502 -19.36 8.53 24.88
CA HIS A 502 -18.63 9.28 25.90
C HIS A 502 -17.10 9.07 25.84
N MET A 503 -16.63 7.84 25.53
CA MET A 503 -15.19 7.56 25.43
C MET A 503 -14.51 8.30 24.26
N PHE A 504 -15.26 8.60 23.20
CA PHE A 504 -14.80 9.53 22.15
C PHE A 504 -14.93 10.98 22.64
N LEU A 505 -16.12 11.38 23.16
CA LEU A 505 -16.42 12.75 23.57
C LEU A 505 -15.45 13.33 24.61
N VAL A 506 -15.03 12.54 25.59
CA VAL A 506 -14.23 12.99 26.76
C VAL A 506 -12.85 13.58 26.39
N SER A 507 -12.37 13.37 25.16
CA SER A 507 -11.09 13.91 24.68
C SER A 507 -11.13 15.40 24.30
N PHE A 508 -12.31 16.00 24.21
CA PHE A 508 -12.50 17.38 23.72
C PHE A 508 -13.80 18.08 24.19
N LEU A 509 -14.76 17.36 24.77
CA LEU A 509 -15.97 17.91 25.37
C LEU A 509 -15.69 18.43 26.79
N GLU A 510 -16.12 19.66 27.08
CA GLU A 510 -16.18 20.19 28.44
C GLU A 510 -17.65 20.27 28.85
N TYR A 511 -18.03 19.54 29.91
CA TYR A 511 -19.42 19.53 30.37
C TYR A 511 -19.81 20.90 30.99
N PRO A 512 -20.95 21.50 30.60
CA PRO A 512 -21.46 22.70 31.23
C PRO A 512 -21.94 22.40 32.67
N ARG A 513 -22.04 23.45 33.49
CA ARG A 513 -22.46 23.33 34.91
C ARG A 513 -23.93 22.99 35.09
N GLU A 514 -24.75 23.41 34.14
CA GLU A 514 -26.18 23.16 34.07
C GLU A 514 -26.43 22.46 32.73
N ILE A 515 -27.28 21.43 32.73
CA ILE A 515 -27.60 20.62 31.55
C ILE A 515 -29.11 20.64 31.36
N ASP A 516 -29.53 20.97 30.15
CA ASP A 516 -30.93 21.00 29.72
C ASP A 516 -31.09 20.30 28.35
N ARG A 517 -32.26 20.45 27.71
CA ARG A 517 -32.53 19.84 26.40
C ARG A 517 -31.83 20.55 25.23
N GLN A 518 -31.43 21.82 25.39
CA GLN A 518 -30.77 22.63 24.34
C GLN A 518 -29.25 22.48 24.36
N THR A 519 -28.69 22.09 25.51
CA THR A 519 -27.27 21.76 25.73
C THR A 519 -26.73 20.80 24.66
N TRP A 520 -27.57 19.86 24.20
CA TRP A 520 -27.24 18.83 23.23
C TRP A 520 -27.68 19.15 21.79
N ASP A 521 -27.89 20.43 21.46
CA ASP A 521 -28.13 20.86 20.07
C ASP A 521 -26.83 20.81 19.24
N VAL A 522 -26.91 20.15 18.08
CA VAL A 522 -25.81 20.03 17.11
C VAL A 522 -25.56 21.31 16.30
N GLN A 523 -26.38 22.34 16.48
CA GLN A 523 -26.11 23.72 16.05
C GLN A 523 -25.72 24.64 17.23
N GLY A 524 -25.63 24.11 18.46
CA GLY A 524 -25.29 24.85 19.67
C GLY A 524 -23.81 25.22 19.80
N THR A 525 -23.50 26.20 20.66
CA THR A 525 -22.12 26.63 20.94
C THR A 525 -21.26 25.51 21.48
N LEU A 526 -21.81 24.68 22.38
CA LEU A 526 -21.10 23.52 22.94
C LEU A 526 -20.64 22.56 21.84
N PHE A 527 -21.48 22.28 20.84
CA PHE A 527 -21.10 21.45 19.69
C PHE A 527 -19.96 22.10 18.89
N ALA A 528 -20.06 23.40 18.58
CA ALA A 528 -19.07 24.12 17.77
C ALA A 528 -17.68 24.19 18.43
N GLU A 529 -17.61 24.46 19.74
CA GLU A 529 -16.35 24.48 20.51
C GLU A 529 -15.73 23.08 20.60
N THR A 530 -16.56 22.07 20.90
CA THR A 530 -16.18 20.65 20.96
C THR A 530 -15.67 20.16 19.61
N TYR A 531 -16.33 20.54 18.50
CA TYR A 531 -15.90 20.25 17.14
C TYR A 531 -14.55 20.88 16.79
N SER A 532 -14.34 22.16 17.14
CA SER A 532 -13.07 22.84 16.92
C SER A 532 -11.90 22.15 17.65
N ARG A 533 -12.09 21.81 18.93
CA ARG A 533 -11.12 21.05 19.74
C ARG A 533 -10.80 19.69 19.14
N CYS A 534 -11.81 18.98 18.65
CA CYS A 534 -11.68 17.67 18.02
C CYS A 534 -10.94 17.75 16.67
N ARG A 535 -11.39 18.63 15.75
CA ARG A 535 -10.86 18.76 14.38
C ARG A 535 -9.36 19.08 14.37
N TYR A 536 -8.95 20.09 15.15
CA TYR A 536 -7.58 20.60 15.12
C TYR A 536 -6.63 19.93 16.12
N ARG A 537 -7.05 18.82 16.77
CA ARG A 537 -6.33 18.23 17.91
C ARG A 537 -4.87 17.89 17.63
N TYR A 538 -4.54 17.45 16.41
CA TYR A 538 -3.18 17.05 16.01
C TYR A 538 -2.37 18.20 15.38
N THR A 539 -3.04 19.25 14.88
CA THR A 539 -2.42 20.29 14.04
C THR A 539 -2.44 21.69 14.67
N ARG A 540 -3.10 21.88 15.83
CA ARG A 540 -3.30 23.22 16.44
C ARG A 540 -2.01 24.02 16.69
N LEU A 541 -0.87 23.36 16.87
CA LEU A 541 0.45 24.02 17.04
C LEU A 541 1.19 24.27 15.71
N MET A 542 0.62 23.85 14.57
CA MET A 542 1.17 23.93 13.22
C MET A 542 0.52 25.04 12.36
N VAL A 543 -0.18 25.98 12.99
CA VAL A 543 -0.83 27.11 12.31
C VAL A 543 0.21 28.10 11.81
N ASP A 544 1.13 28.50 12.70
CA ASP A 544 2.13 29.55 12.46
C ASP A 544 3.52 28.99 12.07
N LEU A 545 3.62 27.67 11.80
CA LEU A 545 4.88 27.04 11.40
C LEU A 545 5.15 27.21 9.89
N PRO A 546 6.42 27.39 9.48
CA PRO A 546 6.81 27.43 8.07
C PRO A 546 6.82 26.01 7.46
N LEU A 547 5.62 25.46 7.22
CA LEU A 547 5.44 24.15 6.59
C LEU A 547 5.78 24.19 5.10
N SER A 548 6.44 23.13 4.60
CA SER A 548 6.59 22.89 3.15
C SER A 548 5.23 22.70 2.45
N VAL A 549 5.19 22.74 1.12
CA VAL A 549 3.94 22.52 0.35
C VAL A 549 3.30 21.19 0.74
N ARG A 550 4.11 20.12 0.72
CA ARG A 550 3.73 18.75 1.08
C ARG A 550 3.19 18.65 2.52
N GLU A 551 3.80 19.34 3.47
CA GLU A 551 3.35 19.33 4.86
C GLU A 551 2.07 20.12 5.10
N ARG A 552 1.77 21.14 4.29
CA ARG A 552 0.46 21.81 4.32
C ARG A 552 -0.64 20.89 3.78
N GLU A 553 -0.38 20.21 2.68
CA GLU A 553 -1.30 19.21 2.10
C GLU A 553 -1.58 18.06 3.09
N LEU A 554 -0.55 17.56 3.80
CA LEU A 554 -0.71 16.57 4.87
C LEU A 554 -1.47 17.13 6.08
N ARG A 555 -1.20 18.38 6.50
CA ARG A 555 -1.94 19.06 7.59
C ARG A 555 -3.43 19.18 7.25
N GLU A 556 -3.72 19.66 6.05
CA GLU A 556 -5.08 19.88 5.55
C GLU A 556 -5.82 18.56 5.38
N ALA A 557 -5.14 17.49 4.95
CA ALA A 557 -5.70 16.14 4.95
C ALA A 557 -6.03 15.62 6.36
N VAL A 558 -5.18 15.83 7.36
CA VAL A 558 -5.49 15.51 8.77
C VAL A 558 -6.68 16.32 9.26
N GLU A 559 -6.72 17.62 9.00
CA GLU A 559 -7.79 18.51 9.48
C GLU A 559 -9.14 18.23 8.81
N GLU A 560 -9.18 17.85 7.54
CA GLU A 560 -10.42 17.45 6.89
C GLU A 560 -10.87 16.06 7.35
N VAL A 561 -9.98 15.07 7.43
CA VAL A 561 -10.33 13.71 7.91
C VAL A 561 -10.81 13.75 9.35
N MET A 562 -10.10 14.45 10.24
CA MET A 562 -10.58 14.72 11.60
C MET A 562 -11.89 15.53 11.56
N GLY A 563 -12.05 16.51 10.67
CA GLY A 563 -13.31 17.25 10.50
C GLY A 563 -14.52 16.37 10.12
N GLY A 564 -14.34 15.38 9.26
CA GLY A 564 -15.38 14.40 8.92
C GLY A 564 -15.68 13.45 10.09
N ILE A 565 -14.64 12.93 10.74
CA ILE A 565 -14.76 12.04 11.91
C ILE A 565 -15.50 12.73 13.05
N CYS A 566 -15.03 13.93 13.42
CA CYS A 566 -15.59 14.71 14.52
C CYS A 566 -17.04 15.13 14.24
N SER A 567 -17.37 15.65 13.05
CA SER A 567 -18.72 16.16 12.80
C SER A 567 -19.81 15.09 12.96
N VAL A 568 -19.59 13.89 12.40
CA VAL A 568 -20.55 12.77 12.49
C VAL A 568 -20.57 12.13 13.89
N LEU A 569 -19.41 11.85 14.50
CA LEU A 569 -19.39 11.20 15.82
C LEU A 569 -19.84 12.13 16.95
N LEU A 570 -19.67 13.45 16.80
CA LEU A 570 -20.29 14.43 17.70
C LEU A 570 -21.81 14.48 17.53
N GLU A 571 -22.32 14.42 16.29
CA GLU A 571 -23.77 14.42 16.03
C GLU A 571 -24.44 13.18 16.66
N VAL A 572 -23.82 12.00 16.51
CA VAL A 572 -24.26 10.78 17.20
C VAL A 572 -24.13 10.93 18.72
N GLY A 573 -23.00 11.44 19.23
CA GLY A 573 -22.77 11.59 20.67
C GLY A 573 -23.77 12.54 21.35
N PHE A 574 -24.02 13.70 20.76
CA PHE A 574 -24.99 14.69 21.26
C PHE A 574 -26.42 14.17 21.10
N GLY A 575 -26.73 13.48 20.01
CA GLY A 575 -28.01 12.78 19.83
C GLY A 575 -28.27 11.73 20.92
N VAL A 576 -27.26 10.96 21.31
CA VAL A 576 -27.34 9.94 22.36
C VAL A 576 -27.52 10.57 23.75
N GLU A 577 -26.80 11.65 24.08
CA GLU A 577 -27.00 12.39 25.35
C GLU A 577 -28.41 13.02 25.41
N ARG A 578 -28.89 13.60 24.30
CA ARG A 578 -30.27 14.13 24.20
C ARG A 578 -31.32 13.03 24.37
N ALA A 579 -31.15 11.90 23.69
CA ALA A 579 -32.06 10.76 23.81
C ALA A 579 -32.04 10.16 25.23
N TRP A 580 -30.90 10.21 25.94
CA TRP A 580 -30.82 9.81 27.35
C TRP A 580 -31.59 10.76 28.26
N TYR A 581 -31.41 12.07 28.09
CA TYR A 581 -32.15 13.10 28.83
C TYR A 581 -33.67 12.99 28.61
N ASP A 582 -34.10 12.77 27.36
CA ASP A 582 -35.51 12.60 27.02
C ASP A 582 -36.08 11.28 27.61
N LEU A 583 -35.31 10.18 27.58
CA LEU A 583 -35.67 8.88 28.18
C LEU A 583 -35.78 8.92 29.72
N GLU A 584 -34.96 9.73 30.41
CA GLU A 584 -35.09 9.95 31.86
C GLU A 584 -36.39 10.68 32.23
N ARG A 585 -36.98 11.42 31.29
CA ARG A 585 -38.26 12.13 31.44
C ARG A 585 -39.48 11.34 30.95
N GLY A 586 -39.24 10.18 30.32
CA GLY A 586 -40.29 9.32 29.75
C GLY A 586 -40.68 9.65 28.30
N GLU A 587 -39.92 10.51 27.61
CA GLU A 587 -40.12 10.81 26.19
C GLU A 587 -39.33 9.80 25.33
N THR A 588 -40.01 8.91 24.60
CA THR A 588 -39.36 7.78 23.89
C THR A 588 -39.70 7.66 22.40
N SER A 589 -40.57 8.54 21.86
CA SER A 589 -41.25 8.34 20.58
C SER A 589 -40.38 8.37 19.32
N GLU A 590 -39.11 8.77 19.41
CA GLU A 590 -38.22 9.01 18.26
C GLU A 590 -36.94 8.15 18.27
N LEU A 591 -36.66 7.41 19.34
CA LEU A 591 -35.40 6.67 19.53
C LEU A 591 -35.11 5.66 18.42
N LYS A 592 -36.13 5.03 17.83
CA LYS A 592 -35.95 4.10 16.71
C LYS A 592 -35.37 4.81 15.48
N ALA A 593 -36.00 5.88 15.03
CA ALA A 593 -35.52 6.64 13.87
C ALA A 593 -34.13 7.22 14.12
N ALA A 594 -33.87 7.74 15.33
CA ALA A 594 -32.55 8.21 15.73
C ALA A 594 -31.48 7.10 15.65
N SER A 595 -31.78 5.88 16.10
CA SER A 595 -30.86 4.73 16.03
C SER A 595 -30.47 4.34 14.60
N GLU A 596 -31.44 4.35 13.68
CA GLU A 596 -31.23 4.05 12.25
C GLU A 596 -30.39 5.15 11.58
N ILE A 597 -30.67 6.42 11.92
CA ILE A 597 -29.92 7.61 11.47
C ILE A 597 -28.46 7.56 11.94
N TRP A 598 -28.21 7.27 13.21
CA TRP A 598 -26.84 7.19 13.75
C TRP A 598 -26.03 6.07 13.10
N ALA A 599 -26.63 4.89 12.91
CA ALA A 599 -25.96 3.77 12.25
C ALA A 599 -25.62 4.06 10.78
N ASP A 600 -26.53 4.67 10.02
CA ASP A 600 -26.26 5.08 8.62
C ASP A 600 -25.21 6.19 8.54
N GLY A 601 -25.22 7.14 9.47
CA GLY A 601 -24.22 8.22 9.55
C GLY A 601 -22.79 7.70 9.78
N VAL A 602 -22.60 6.79 10.74
CA VAL A 602 -21.29 6.16 10.97
C VAL A 602 -20.87 5.28 9.79
N ARG A 603 -21.81 4.57 9.15
CA ARG A 603 -21.55 3.77 7.95
C ARG A 603 -21.10 4.63 6.76
N ARG A 604 -21.69 5.81 6.56
CA ARG A 604 -21.23 6.82 5.60
C ARG A 604 -19.82 7.32 5.92
N LEU A 605 -19.56 7.67 7.18
CA LEU A 605 -18.23 8.11 7.59
C LEU A 605 -17.16 7.06 7.27
N ARG A 606 -17.42 5.78 7.55
CA ARG A 606 -16.54 4.66 7.17
C ARG A 606 -16.28 4.58 5.66
N ALA A 607 -17.33 4.69 4.85
CA ALA A 607 -17.22 4.70 3.39
C ALA A 607 -16.50 5.96 2.86
N TRP A 608 -16.62 7.10 3.55
CA TRP A 608 -15.95 8.35 3.18
C TRP A 608 -14.44 8.28 3.43
N VAL A 609 -14.02 7.87 4.65
CA VAL A 609 -12.59 7.72 4.99
C VAL A 609 -11.90 6.61 4.19
N GLY A 610 -12.64 5.59 3.74
CA GLY A 610 -12.13 4.54 2.85
C GLY A 610 -11.12 3.59 3.50
N TRP A 611 -11.13 3.45 4.82
CA TRP A 611 -10.20 2.62 5.59
C TRP A 611 -10.60 1.13 5.60
N GLU A 612 -11.03 0.60 4.46
CA GLU A 612 -11.61 -0.76 4.36
C GLU A 612 -10.67 -1.87 4.86
N GLY A 613 -9.35 -1.66 4.76
CA GLY A 613 -8.34 -2.56 5.31
C GLY A 613 -8.46 -2.75 6.82
N GLU A 614 -8.80 -1.70 7.57
CA GLU A 614 -8.95 -1.73 9.03
C GLU A 614 -10.28 -2.38 9.46
N PHE A 615 -11.23 -2.54 8.53
CA PHE A 615 -12.55 -3.11 8.75
C PHE A 615 -12.65 -4.59 8.36
N ILE A 616 -11.73 -5.10 7.52
CA ILE A 616 -11.63 -6.52 7.19
C ILE A 616 -10.62 -7.24 8.10
N ARG A 617 -10.92 -8.48 8.46
CA ARG A 617 -10.07 -9.36 9.28
C ARG A 617 -10.58 -10.79 9.24
N CYS A 618 -9.76 -11.73 9.69
CA CYS A 618 -10.25 -13.06 10.05
C CYS A 618 -11.23 -12.94 11.23
N ARG A 619 -12.34 -13.69 11.16
CA ARG A 619 -13.39 -13.66 12.19
C ARG A 619 -12.92 -14.27 13.51
N ASP A 620 -12.14 -15.33 13.39
CA ASP A 620 -11.60 -16.14 14.49
C ASP A 620 -10.10 -15.88 14.65
N VAL A 621 -9.57 -16.18 15.84
CA VAL A 621 -8.12 -16.21 16.08
C VAL A 621 -7.57 -17.50 15.48
N CYS A 622 -6.66 -17.37 14.50
CA CYS A 622 -6.10 -18.51 13.78
C CYS A 622 -5.30 -19.47 14.67
N GLY A 623 -5.23 -20.73 14.26
CA GLY A 623 -4.39 -21.76 14.88
C GLY A 623 -2.89 -21.41 14.87
N TRP A 624 -2.11 -22.14 15.66
CA TRP A 624 -0.65 -21.93 15.80
C TRP A 624 0.13 -22.23 14.50
N ASP A 625 -0.43 -23.08 13.64
CA ASP A 625 0.03 -23.48 12.31
C ASP A 625 -0.63 -22.68 11.17
N GLU A 626 -1.60 -21.81 11.50
CA GLU A 626 -2.35 -20.98 10.57
C GLU A 626 -1.90 -19.51 10.62
N ARG A 627 -2.23 -18.77 9.56
CA ARG A 627 -2.07 -17.31 9.51
C ARG A 627 -3.33 -16.69 8.92
N CYS A 628 -3.68 -15.49 9.38
CA CYS A 628 -4.75 -14.72 8.74
C CYS A 628 -4.26 -14.24 7.37
N TYR A 629 -4.97 -14.60 6.29
CA TYR A 629 -4.56 -14.34 4.91
C TYR A 629 -5.53 -13.42 4.18
N ILE A 630 -4.97 -12.37 3.56
CA ILE A 630 -5.56 -11.65 2.44
C ILE A 630 -4.86 -12.06 1.13
N PRO A 631 -5.59 -12.31 0.03
CA PRO A 631 -4.98 -12.61 -1.25
C PRO A 631 -4.06 -11.47 -1.76
N MET A 632 -2.87 -11.85 -2.23
CA MET A 632 -1.77 -10.95 -2.61
C MET A 632 -0.93 -11.57 -3.74
N TRP A 633 -0.20 -10.75 -4.51
CA TRP A 633 0.70 -11.24 -5.56
C TRP A 633 2.00 -11.83 -4.97
N PRO A 634 2.47 -13.03 -5.36
CA PRO A 634 2.14 -13.79 -6.59
C PRO A 634 1.13 -14.94 -6.41
N LEU A 635 0.52 -15.07 -5.24
CA LEU A 635 -0.37 -16.20 -4.90
C LEU A 635 -1.77 -16.08 -5.52
N LEU A 636 -2.13 -14.88 -5.98
CA LEU A 636 -3.27 -14.62 -6.86
C LEU A 636 -2.95 -14.96 -8.32
N ARG A 637 -3.83 -15.75 -8.96
CA ARG A 637 -3.88 -15.84 -10.41
C ARG A 637 -4.56 -14.58 -10.97
N SER A 638 -3.77 -13.54 -11.25
CA SER A 638 -4.30 -12.29 -11.81
C SER A 638 -5.14 -12.54 -13.08
N MET A 639 -6.41 -12.17 -13.04
CA MET A 639 -7.33 -12.33 -14.16
C MET A 639 -7.11 -11.26 -15.24
N TRP A 640 -6.51 -10.14 -14.86
CA TRP A 640 -6.07 -9.06 -15.74
C TRP A 640 -4.96 -9.48 -16.72
N GLY A 641 -4.18 -10.52 -16.40
CA GLY A 641 -3.12 -11.08 -17.24
C GLY A 641 -3.58 -11.76 -18.55
N GLY A 642 -4.82 -11.54 -19.00
CA GLY A 642 -5.37 -12.12 -20.22
C GLY A 642 -6.19 -11.16 -21.09
N ARG A 643 -6.98 -10.24 -20.50
CA ARG A 643 -7.76 -9.22 -21.23
C ARG A 643 -7.94 -7.98 -20.36
N ARG A 644 -7.71 -6.79 -20.95
CA ARG A 644 -8.19 -5.51 -20.40
C ARG A 644 -9.71 -5.57 -20.20
N PRO A 645 -10.27 -4.88 -19.19
CA PRO A 645 -11.72 -4.68 -19.13
C PRO A 645 -12.13 -3.89 -20.38
N ARG A 646 -13.24 -4.26 -21.01
CA ARG A 646 -13.92 -3.34 -21.93
C ARG A 646 -14.73 -2.36 -21.09
N PRO A 647 -14.82 -1.08 -21.47
CA PRO A 647 -15.83 -0.19 -20.88
C PRO A 647 -17.23 -0.79 -21.08
N PRO A 648 -18.21 -0.46 -20.20
CA PRO A 648 -19.58 -0.91 -20.36
C PRO A 648 -20.13 -0.59 -21.75
N PRO A 649 -20.97 -1.45 -22.36
CA PRO A 649 -21.59 -1.14 -23.63
C PRO A 649 -22.44 0.13 -23.52
N GLU A 650 -22.23 1.09 -24.44
CA GLU A 650 -23.11 2.25 -24.57
C GLU A 650 -24.54 1.78 -24.88
N GLY A 651 -25.53 2.39 -24.22
CA GLY A 651 -26.91 1.90 -24.24
C GLY A 651 -27.62 2.14 -25.57
N GLY A 652 -27.77 1.09 -26.38
CA GLY A 652 -28.60 1.08 -27.60
C GLY A 652 -29.71 0.01 -27.54
N PRO A 653 -30.99 0.35 -27.80
CA PRO A 653 -32.10 -0.60 -27.67
C PRO A 653 -32.43 -1.37 -28.97
N GLY A 654 -32.73 -2.67 -28.85
CA GLY A 654 -33.28 -3.53 -29.91
C GLY A 654 -33.29 -5.01 -29.47
N ASN A 655 -34.43 -5.56 -29.08
CA ASN A 655 -35.36 -6.39 -29.89
C ASN A 655 -34.78 -7.74 -30.39
N GLY A 656 -35.53 -8.83 -30.17
CA GLY A 656 -35.14 -10.21 -30.48
C GLY A 656 -35.99 -10.91 -31.57
N THR A 657 -36.14 -12.25 -31.45
CA THR A 657 -36.61 -13.26 -32.46
C THR A 657 -35.58 -13.58 -33.56
N GLU A 658 -35.46 -14.79 -34.17
CA GLU A 658 -35.95 -16.17 -33.90
C GLU A 658 -35.00 -17.22 -34.60
N PRO A 659 -35.13 -18.57 -34.43
CA PRO A 659 -34.07 -19.55 -34.78
C PRO A 659 -34.32 -20.54 -35.98
N GLY A 660 -33.23 -21.10 -36.54
CA GLY A 660 -33.19 -22.23 -37.53
C GLY A 660 -32.43 -21.89 -38.84
N TYR A 661 -31.99 -22.78 -39.76
CA TYR A 661 -31.74 -24.24 -39.91
C TYR A 661 -30.75 -24.42 -41.11
N GLY A 662 -30.06 -25.52 -41.44
CA GLY A 662 -29.84 -26.84 -40.81
C GLY A 662 -29.59 -27.99 -41.83
N ARG A 663 -28.33 -28.42 -42.11
CA ARG A 663 -27.98 -29.65 -42.91
C ARG A 663 -26.62 -30.30 -42.51
N PRO A 664 -26.37 -31.60 -42.84
CA PRO A 664 -25.29 -32.42 -42.26
C PRO A 664 -24.00 -32.60 -43.13
N PRO A 665 -22.90 -33.21 -42.60
CA PRO A 665 -21.54 -33.13 -43.18
C PRO A 665 -20.92 -34.44 -43.75
N PRO A 666 -19.85 -34.34 -44.57
CA PRO A 666 -18.87 -35.40 -44.85
C PRO A 666 -17.56 -35.28 -44.00
N PRO A 667 -16.64 -36.28 -43.99
CA PRO A 667 -15.53 -36.38 -43.03
C PRO A 667 -14.26 -35.53 -43.33
N PRO A 668 -13.33 -35.36 -42.36
CA PRO A 668 -12.28 -34.32 -42.37
C PRO A 668 -10.89 -34.78 -42.86
N PRO A 669 -9.95 -33.82 -43.02
CA PRO A 669 -8.76 -33.88 -42.17
C PRO A 669 -8.30 -32.55 -41.54
N TYR A 670 -8.14 -32.57 -40.21
CA TYR A 670 -7.00 -32.02 -39.45
C TYR A 670 -6.38 -30.64 -39.80
N ARG A 671 -6.79 -29.57 -39.12
CA ARG A 671 -6.12 -28.98 -37.91
C ARG A 671 -6.58 -27.54 -37.63
N GLY A 672 -6.66 -27.17 -36.35
CA GLY A 672 -6.96 -25.82 -35.88
C GLY A 672 -8.18 -25.77 -34.95
N ARG A 673 -7.96 -25.87 -33.63
CA ARG A 673 -9.03 -25.74 -32.62
C ARG A 673 -8.80 -24.47 -31.79
N GLY A 674 -9.75 -23.54 -31.87
CA GLY A 674 -9.81 -22.39 -30.96
C GLY A 674 -10.19 -22.80 -29.54
N PRO A 675 -10.20 -21.85 -28.58
CA PRO A 675 -10.46 -22.14 -27.18
C PRO A 675 -11.91 -22.56 -26.94
N GLY A 676 -12.10 -23.74 -26.35
CA GLY A 676 -13.40 -24.21 -25.86
C GLY A 676 -13.50 -24.06 -24.35
N TYR A 677 -14.63 -23.55 -23.86
CA TYR A 677 -14.99 -23.60 -22.44
C TYR A 677 -15.40 -25.02 -22.03
N GLY A 678 -15.19 -25.36 -20.75
CA GLY A 678 -15.86 -26.46 -20.05
C GLY A 678 -15.45 -27.89 -20.45
N GLY A 679 -14.63 -28.54 -19.63
CA GLY A 679 -14.36 -29.98 -19.75
C GLY A 679 -13.33 -30.49 -18.75
N ASN A 680 -13.68 -31.55 -18.02
CA ASN A 680 -12.73 -32.30 -17.18
C ASN A 680 -11.67 -32.98 -18.07
N HIS A 681 -10.42 -32.55 -18.02
CA HIS A 681 -9.29 -33.39 -18.42
C HIS A 681 -8.03 -33.12 -17.61
N THR A 682 -7.64 -34.17 -16.88
CA THR A 682 -6.27 -34.71 -16.79
C THR A 682 -5.28 -34.12 -17.82
N GLY A 683 -4.53 -33.10 -17.42
CA GLY A 683 -3.21 -32.81 -17.99
C GLY A 683 -2.13 -33.67 -17.32
N PRO A 684 -0.93 -33.82 -17.92
CA PRO A 684 0.17 -34.53 -17.27
C PRO A 684 0.59 -33.80 -15.97
N PRO A 685 0.86 -34.52 -14.87
CA PRO A 685 1.29 -33.91 -13.61
C PRO A 685 2.69 -33.28 -13.73
N GLY A 686 2.96 -32.26 -12.92
CA GLY A 686 4.31 -31.72 -12.76
C GLY A 686 4.81 -30.74 -13.84
N ARG A 687 4.07 -29.64 -14.08
CA ARG A 687 4.71 -28.37 -14.50
C ARG A 687 3.81 -27.14 -14.28
N GLY A 688 4.20 -26.33 -13.29
CA GLY A 688 3.51 -25.12 -12.87
C GLY A 688 3.44 -25.04 -11.34
N MET A 689 3.31 -23.83 -10.81
CA MET A 689 2.91 -23.57 -9.42
C MET A 689 1.55 -24.25 -9.14
N PRO A 690 1.17 -24.54 -7.89
CA PRO A 690 -0.22 -24.87 -7.53
C PRO A 690 -1.14 -23.64 -7.66
N GLY A 691 -1.15 -22.98 -8.83
CA GLY A 691 -1.97 -21.82 -9.20
C GLY A 691 -3.45 -22.13 -9.40
N ARG A 692 -3.98 -23.08 -8.62
CA ARG A 692 -5.37 -22.99 -8.17
C ARG A 692 -5.37 -21.94 -7.08
N SER A 693 -5.87 -20.74 -7.37
CA SER A 693 -6.42 -19.90 -6.30
C SER A 693 -7.35 -20.81 -5.46
N PRO A 694 -7.16 -20.92 -4.13
CA PRO A 694 -8.09 -21.63 -3.26
C PRO A 694 -9.55 -21.44 -3.68
N ILE A 695 -10.31 -22.53 -3.74
CA ILE A 695 -11.63 -22.61 -4.41
C ILE A 695 -12.67 -21.63 -3.82
N TRP A 696 -12.38 -21.04 -2.66
CA TRP A 696 -13.18 -20.01 -2.01
C TRP A 696 -12.90 -18.57 -2.47
N MET A 697 -11.92 -18.31 -3.36
CA MET A 697 -11.65 -16.97 -3.87
C MET A 697 -12.68 -16.51 -4.92
N GLY A 698 -13.18 -15.29 -4.74
CA GLY A 698 -13.98 -14.57 -5.74
C GLY A 698 -13.13 -13.77 -6.73
N ASP A 699 -13.79 -12.89 -7.48
CA ASP A 699 -13.15 -11.96 -8.43
C ASP A 699 -12.25 -10.94 -7.70
N GLU A 700 -11.22 -10.44 -8.39
CA GLU A 700 -10.23 -9.49 -7.85
C GLU A 700 -10.80 -8.05 -7.72
N THR A 701 -12.01 -7.84 -8.24
CA THR A 701 -12.78 -6.59 -8.23
C THR A 701 -13.51 -6.29 -6.91
N ASP A 702 -13.63 -7.28 -6.01
CA ASP A 702 -14.20 -7.11 -4.66
C ASP A 702 -13.12 -7.37 -3.59
N LEU A 703 -13.34 -6.95 -2.34
CA LEU A 703 -12.48 -7.34 -1.22
C LEU A 703 -12.83 -8.76 -0.75
N TRP A 704 -11.84 -9.63 -0.81
CA TRP A 704 -11.92 -10.98 -0.29
C TRP A 704 -12.08 -10.97 1.23
N GLU A 705 -12.97 -11.82 1.75
CA GLU A 705 -13.05 -12.09 3.19
C GLU A 705 -11.75 -12.78 3.67
N PRO A 706 -10.99 -12.19 4.61
CA PRO A 706 -9.74 -12.79 5.09
C PRO A 706 -10.00 -14.05 5.90
N LYS A 707 -9.13 -15.06 5.74
CA LYS A 707 -9.32 -16.38 6.34
C LYS A 707 -8.05 -16.88 7.00
N CYS A 708 -8.21 -17.63 8.08
CA CYS A 708 -7.13 -18.45 8.61
C CYS A 708 -6.82 -19.56 7.60
N VAL A 709 -5.56 -19.65 7.20
CA VAL A 709 -5.05 -20.67 6.27
C VAL A 709 -3.73 -21.21 6.81
N LYS A 710 -3.43 -22.48 6.50
CA LYS A 710 -2.15 -23.12 6.82
C LYS A 710 -1.34 -23.47 5.57
N MET A 711 -0.15 -24.03 5.77
CA MET A 711 0.79 -24.37 4.70
C MET A 711 0.15 -25.24 3.61
N GLU A 712 -0.69 -26.22 3.94
CA GLU A 712 -1.30 -27.13 2.97
C GLU A 712 -2.37 -26.48 2.09
N ASP A 713 -2.97 -25.36 2.52
CA ASP A 713 -4.02 -24.66 1.75
C ASP A 713 -3.43 -23.80 0.63
N ILE A 714 -2.21 -23.29 0.84
CA ILE A 714 -1.46 -22.43 -0.09
C ILE A 714 -0.45 -23.25 -0.91
N MET A 715 0.23 -24.20 -0.26
CA MET A 715 1.26 -25.07 -0.84
C MET A 715 0.88 -26.55 -0.65
N PRO A 716 -0.18 -27.04 -1.30
CA PRO A 716 -0.61 -28.44 -1.18
C PRO A 716 0.47 -29.39 -1.69
N ARG A 717 0.65 -30.53 -1.00
CA ARG A 717 1.50 -31.62 -1.51
C ARG A 717 0.94 -32.14 -2.83
N THR A 718 1.84 -32.39 -3.78
CA THR A 718 1.53 -33.25 -4.93
C THR A 718 1.07 -34.61 -4.40
N ARG A 719 -0.17 -34.98 -4.70
CA ARG A 719 -0.61 -36.37 -4.50
C ARG A 719 0.16 -37.25 -5.48
N GLY A 720 0.74 -38.32 -4.95
CA GLY A 720 1.07 -39.48 -5.76
C GLY A 720 -0.22 -40.26 -6.02
N ASP A 721 -0.89 -39.91 -7.11
CA ASP A 721 -1.99 -40.67 -7.72
C ASP A 721 -1.42 -41.54 -8.85
#